data_AF-A0AA40A6L3-F1
#
_entry.id   AF-A0AA40A6L3-F1
#
_cell.length_a   1.000
_cell.length_b   1.000
_cell.length_c   1.000
_cell.angle_alpha   90.00
_cell.angle_beta   90.00
_cell.angle_gamma   90.00
#
_symmetry.space_group_name_H-M   'P 1'
#
loop_
_entity.id
_entity.type
_entity.pdbx_description
1 polymer ?
#
loop_
_entity_poly.entity_id
_entity_poly.type
_entity_poly.pdbx_seq_one_letter_code
_entity_poly.pdbx_strand_id
1 'polypeptide(L)'
;MGSRVNSDVGAFDWGPLATKCPVCRVKDGLLVCGGCKVVHYCGAAHQADHRPTHKSACVAIKKTRAKLEEEEATLRANPGDNFSMPADVFNNGVGAFWGILDTRDYMRARFAAADALLQVQTVSAVEKALAHFTDMLRLCRSDNLGVRDIVPGLLLRLGREQECYDFIKWWATINDEDRYNGDYDWGNYELPHLDLHGEDPFEAIDRVAAGSLSHVVILTLLKLRLILDLERFENGLGEWDRPLGSLVQKRVRSRSRSAISTKELRKQYQKLLRIVHDHNSHFWEMLVGGETPVMQQVYTNGSVEEAHLALYQCLPAWEESEDAIVMLDADTVQLVTRPAPSPDIGDGDGDSLWAGLENLKITKPQSATEYAFPFIFQAPTPTIGPADLFPPTRIGPNQIVRFVCQIDPSMALAYADGACSNNGQPEPRGGWAVILAPPANGGVLSGRLEDSQDKAATSNRAELRAAVAALRLRNWEGLGLKCIVIATDSTYIVNGATKWAKTWVTNGWKTRAGADAKNKDLWELLLSEVGKCKANGLRVDLWSIGRELNSDADAAAKQAASTEVTSITEALPSDVISDTDPYILALCFDYEELFDNVFKSLVSKLAAKAKMVRATTPNAALAQLKQQPLPSIILVADGAITREKKVRERVIDLLRDGATVVLAGCFSNMVSEGQFTRFFTEIGLPWSRGGYGREDVSLHRHVLDSRLASRLPSSYSQRALFAKNVAPSAAWYTVDGNRSEAAVAFAKVGAGHLGYIGDVNGEESSDTVVLAMCGLLG
;
A
#
# COMPACT_ATOMS: atom_id res chain seq x y z
N MET A 1 -25.29 -22.70 -8.72
CA MET A 1 -26.57 -23.32 -8.28
C MET A 1 -26.63 -23.22 -6.76
N GLY A 2 -27.68 -22.60 -6.21
CA GLY A 2 -27.88 -22.42 -4.76
C GLY A 2 -27.66 -20.99 -4.26
N SER A 3 -28.69 -20.15 -4.38
CA SER A 3 -28.74 -18.81 -3.78
C SER A 3 -28.70 -18.88 -2.25
N ARG A 4 -27.69 -18.25 -1.66
CA ARG A 4 -27.70 -17.57 -0.35
C ARG A 4 -26.29 -17.05 -0.04
N VAL A 5 -26.10 -15.73 -0.17
CA VAL A 5 -25.18 -14.98 0.67
C VAL A 5 -26.04 -13.89 1.30
N ASN A 6 -26.25 -14.00 2.62
CA ASN A 6 -26.82 -12.91 3.40
C ASN A 6 -25.81 -11.76 3.32
N SER A 7 -26.21 -10.64 2.71
CA SER A 7 -25.46 -9.38 2.66
C SER A 7 -25.45 -8.61 3.99
N ASP A 8 -25.75 -9.29 5.11
CA ASP A 8 -25.78 -8.72 6.46
C ASP A 8 -24.71 -9.39 7.34
N VAL A 9 -23.46 -9.31 6.92
CA VAL A 9 -22.32 -9.65 7.78
C VAL A 9 -21.82 -8.32 8.35
N GLY A 10 -22.38 -7.90 9.48
CA GLY A 10 -21.83 -6.78 10.24
C GLY A 10 -20.38 -7.08 10.65
N ALA A 11 -19.54 -6.05 10.76
CA ALA A 11 -18.13 -6.16 11.13
C ALA A 11 -17.92 -7.14 12.30
N PHE A 12 -17.33 -8.30 12.00
CA PHE A 12 -16.96 -9.30 13.00
C PHE A 12 -15.58 -8.94 13.56
N ASP A 13 -15.47 -8.94 14.89
CA ASP A 13 -14.20 -8.89 15.60
C ASP A 13 -13.63 -10.32 15.70
N TRP A 14 -12.63 -10.64 14.88
CA TRP A 14 -12.00 -11.96 14.77
C TRP A 14 -10.84 -12.14 15.76
N GLY A 15 -11.08 -11.78 17.03
CA GLY A 15 -10.13 -12.02 18.12
C GLY A 15 -9.80 -13.52 18.35
N PRO A 16 -8.89 -13.85 19.29
CA PRO A 16 -8.38 -15.20 19.48
C PRO A 16 -9.49 -16.25 19.69
N LEU A 17 -9.31 -17.43 19.10
CA LEU A 17 -10.28 -18.53 19.16
C LEU A 17 -10.77 -18.79 20.59
N ALA A 18 -12.08 -18.71 20.79
CA ALA A 18 -12.66 -18.90 22.11
C ALA A 18 -12.47 -20.35 22.59
N THR A 19 -11.81 -20.49 23.74
CA THR A 19 -11.68 -21.75 24.51
C THR A 19 -12.50 -21.75 25.79
N LYS A 20 -13.22 -20.64 26.05
CA LYS A 20 -13.95 -20.37 27.29
C LYS A 20 -15.40 -20.00 26.96
N CYS A 21 -16.23 -19.90 28.00
CA CYS A 21 -17.62 -19.44 27.82
C CYS A 21 -17.66 -18.05 27.13
N PRO A 22 -18.46 -17.85 26.07
CA PRO A 22 -18.48 -16.60 25.31
C PRO A 22 -19.06 -15.41 26.11
N VAL A 23 -19.76 -15.69 27.22
CA VAL A 23 -20.38 -14.66 28.07
C VAL A 23 -19.45 -14.25 29.21
N CYS A 24 -18.98 -15.20 30.02
CA CYS A 24 -18.22 -14.91 31.24
C CYS A 24 -16.72 -15.25 31.20
N ARG A 25 -16.26 -15.92 30.13
CA ARG A 25 -14.84 -16.28 29.91
C ARG A 25 -14.21 -17.18 30.99
N VAL A 26 -14.99 -18.04 31.66
CA VAL A 26 -14.51 -19.03 32.66
C VAL A 26 -14.37 -20.44 32.05
N LYS A 27 -13.51 -21.32 32.60
CA LYS A 27 -13.09 -22.62 32.02
C LYS A 27 -13.75 -23.89 32.57
N ASP A 28 -14.29 -23.93 33.79
CA ASP A 28 -14.64 -25.21 34.42
C ASP A 28 -16.11 -25.64 34.20
N GLY A 29 -16.31 -26.94 33.95
CA GLY A 29 -17.64 -27.58 33.93
C GLY A 29 -18.57 -27.19 32.78
N LEU A 30 -18.03 -26.83 31.61
CA LEU A 30 -18.80 -26.22 30.54
C LEU A 30 -19.76 -27.22 29.85
N LEU A 31 -21.04 -26.84 29.76
CA LEU A 31 -22.05 -27.49 28.94
C LEU A 31 -21.83 -27.18 27.46
N VAL A 32 -21.85 -28.21 26.63
CA VAL A 32 -21.76 -28.05 25.17
C VAL A 32 -23.14 -27.76 24.60
N CYS A 33 -23.23 -26.78 23.70
CA CYS A 33 -24.45 -26.45 22.98
C CYS A 33 -25.07 -27.69 22.34
N GLY A 34 -26.31 -28.03 22.70
CA GLY A 34 -27.02 -29.19 22.15
C GLY A 34 -27.25 -29.14 20.63
N GLY A 35 -27.25 -27.95 20.04
CA GLY A 35 -27.41 -27.76 18.59
C GLY A 35 -26.09 -27.90 17.83
N CYS A 36 -25.21 -26.91 17.93
CA CYS A 36 -23.98 -26.84 17.14
C CYS A 36 -22.88 -27.82 17.61
N LYS A 37 -22.88 -28.21 18.88
CA LYS A 37 -21.88 -29.10 19.50
C LYS A 37 -20.44 -28.55 19.52
N VAL A 38 -20.26 -27.24 19.36
CA VAL A 38 -18.93 -26.59 19.30
C VAL A 38 -18.78 -25.35 20.18
N VAL A 39 -19.89 -24.85 20.76
CA VAL A 39 -19.84 -23.76 21.74
C VAL A 39 -20.06 -24.29 23.14
N HIS A 40 -19.25 -23.81 24.08
CA HIS A 40 -19.20 -24.25 25.47
C HIS A 40 -19.72 -23.13 26.39
N TYR A 41 -20.57 -23.47 27.37
CA TYR A 41 -21.20 -22.50 28.28
C TYR A 41 -21.08 -22.94 29.74
N CYS A 42 -20.91 -22.01 30.67
CA CYS A 42 -20.91 -22.32 32.11
C CYS A 42 -22.28 -22.78 32.64
N GLY A 43 -23.37 -22.54 31.89
CA GLY A 43 -24.71 -22.93 32.28
C GLY A 43 -25.77 -22.48 31.28
N ALA A 44 -27.03 -22.87 31.53
CA ALA A 44 -28.15 -22.56 30.65
C ALA A 44 -28.44 -21.05 30.52
N ALA A 45 -28.15 -20.25 31.55
CA ALA A 45 -28.30 -18.80 31.52
C ALA A 45 -27.41 -18.15 30.44
N HIS A 46 -26.11 -18.41 30.46
CA HIS A 46 -25.19 -17.87 29.45
C HIS A 46 -25.47 -18.39 28.03
N GLN A 47 -26.02 -19.61 27.92
CA GLN A 47 -26.49 -20.10 26.64
C GLN A 47 -27.69 -19.29 26.12
N ALA A 48 -28.62 -18.89 27.00
CA ALA A 48 -29.75 -18.03 26.66
C ALA A 48 -29.27 -16.62 26.28
N ASP A 49 -28.31 -16.06 27.01
CA ASP A 49 -27.76 -14.72 26.76
C ASP A 49 -26.99 -14.65 25.42
N HIS A 50 -26.22 -15.69 25.09
CA HIS A 50 -25.51 -15.78 23.80
C HIS A 50 -26.41 -16.21 22.63
N ARG A 51 -27.63 -16.70 22.91
CA ARG A 51 -28.52 -17.25 21.88
C ARG A 51 -28.82 -16.28 20.73
N PRO A 52 -29.10 -14.97 20.95
CA PRO A 52 -29.44 -14.04 19.87
C PRO A 52 -28.36 -13.94 18.80
N THR A 53 -27.09 -13.85 19.19
CA THR A 53 -25.94 -13.73 18.27
C THR A 53 -25.51 -15.10 17.70
N HIS A 54 -25.62 -16.18 18.47
CA HIS A 54 -25.22 -17.52 18.04
C HIS A 54 -26.27 -18.24 17.16
N LYS A 55 -27.53 -17.80 17.19
CA LYS A 55 -28.65 -18.63 16.69
C LYS A 55 -28.55 -19.02 15.24
N SER A 56 -28.13 -18.09 14.38
CA SER A 56 -28.00 -18.32 12.94
C SER A 56 -26.99 -19.43 12.64
N ALA A 57 -25.75 -19.27 13.10
CA ALA A 57 -24.68 -20.25 12.93
C ALA A 57 -25.04 -21.62 13.55
N CYS A 58 -25.65 -21.62 14.74
CA CYS A 58 -26.08 -22.86 15.38
C CYS A 58 -27.09 -23.66 14.54
N VAL A 59 -28.04 -22.99 13.90
CA VAL A 59 -29.04 -23.64 13.04
C VAL A 59 -28.40 -24.13 11.75
N ALA A 60 -27.50 -23.35 11.16
CA ALA A 60 -26.75 -23.74 9.97
C ALA A 60 -25.96 -25.04 10.21
N ILE A 61 -25.14 -25.10 11.28
CA ILE A 61 -24.35 -26.28 11.66
C ILE A 61 -25.24 -27.51 11.86
N LYS A 62 -26.37 -27.35 12.57
CA LYS A 62 -27.28 -28.48 12.82
C LYS A 62 -27.85 -29.02 11.50
N LYS A 63 -28.23 -28.12 10.57
CA LYS A 63 -28.83 -28.49 9.29
C LYS A 63 -27.81 -29.18 8.38
N THR A 64 -26.61 -28.62 8.23
CA THR A 64 -25.58 -29.19 7.35
C THR A 64 -25.04 -30.50 7.89
N ARG A 65 -24.89 -30.66 9.22
CA ARG A 65 -24.55 -31.94 9.83
C ARG A 65 -25.59 -33.03 9.55
N ALA A 66 -26.88 -32.73 9.72
CA ALA A 66 -27.94 -33.69 9.42
C ALA A 66 -27.96 -34.09 7.93
N LYS A 67 -27.68 -33.15 7.03
CA LYS A 67 -27.57 -33.44 5.59
C LYS A 67 -26.37 -34.35 5.29
N LEU A 68 -25.23 -34.11 5.91
CA LEU A 68 -24.06 -34.98 5.77
C LEU A 68 -24.35 -36.41 6.25
N GLU A 69 -25.02 -36.56 7.39
CA GLU A 69 -25.44 -37.87 7.94
C GLU A 69 -26.41 -38.60 6.98
N GLU A 70 -27.34 -37.88 6.35
CA GLU A 70 -28.27 -38.41 5.34
C GLU A 70 -27.53 -38.92 4.08
N GLU A 71 -26.61 -38.12 3.54
CA GLU A 71 -25.81 -38.53 2.38
C GLU A 71 -24.92 -39.73 2.70
N GLU A 72 -24.32 -39.78 3.89
CA GLU A 72 -23.52 -40.93 4.32
C GLU A 72 -24.36 -42.21 4.42
N ALA A 73 -25.55 -42.11 5.03
CA ALA A 73 -26.47 -43.23 5.15
C ALA A 73 -26.91 -43.73 3.77
N THR A 74 -27.14 -42.83 2.82
CA THR A 74 -27.51 -43.15 1.44
C THR A 74 -26.42 -43.95 0.74
N LEU A 75 -25.16 -43.53 0.86
CA LEU A 75 -24.01 -44.26 0.30
C LEU A 75 -23.79 -45.63 0.95
N ARG A 76 -24.02 -45.76 2.25
CA ARG A 76 -23.90 -47.04 2.98
C ARG A 76 -25.04 -48.01 2.67
N ALA A 77 -26.24 -47.49 2.38
CA ALA A 77 -27.42 -48.30 2.08
C ALA A 77 -27.42 -48.86 0.65
N ASN A 78 -26.73 -48.20 -0.28
CA ASN A 78 -26.64 -48.57 -1.69
C ASN A 78 -25.17 -48.86 -2.10
N PRO A 79 -24.55 -49.95 -1.60
CA PRO A 79 -23.23 -50.35 -2.06
C PRO A 79 -23.33 -50.72 -3.56
N GLY A 80 -22.64 -49.98 -4.42
CA GLY A 80 -22.78 -50.08 -5.88
C GLY A 80 -22.52 -51.47 -6.47
N ASP A 81 -22.86 -51.62 -7.75
CA ASP A 81 -22.78 -52.87 -8.52
C ASP A 81 -21.37 -53.18 -9.07
N ASN A 82 -20.30 -52.95 -8.30
CA ASN A 82 -18.88 -53.17 -8.66
C ASN A 82 -18.35 -52.50 -9.95
N PHE A 83 -19.21 -52.03 -10.86
CA PHE A 83 -18.84 -51.44 -12.15
C PHE A 83 -18.78 -49.91 -12.08
N SER A 84 -19.62 -49.28 -11.23
CA SER A 84 -19.70 -47.82 -11.08
C SER A 84 -19.30 -47.31 -9.68
N MET A 85 -19.38 -48.13 -8.64
CA MET A 85 -19.07 -47.77 -7.25
C MET A 85 -18.68 -49.02 -6.42
N PRO A 86 -17.59 -48.99 -5.63
CA PRO A 86 -17.18 -50.12 -4.78
C PRO A 86 -18.19 -50.44 -3.67
N ALA A 87 -18.28 -51.72 -3.27
CA ALA A 87 -19.19 -52.19 -2.22
C ALA A 87 -18.95 -51.55 -0.83
N ASP A 88 -17.72 -51.13 -0.52
CA ASP A 88 -17.41 -50.28 0.63
C ASP A 88 -16.67 -49.05 0.13
N VAL A 89 -17.42 -48.05 -0.33
CA VAL A 89 -16.85 -46.86 -0.96
C VAL A 89 -15.93 -46.08 -0.01
N PHE A 90 -16.16 -46.12 1.30
CA PHE A 90 -15.38 -45.35 2.28
C PHE A 90 -13.99 -45.92 2.56
N ASN A 91 -13.78 -47.20 2.26
CA ASN A 91 -12.48 -47.87 2.37
C ASN A 91 -11.87 -48.16 0.99
N ASN A 92 -12.67 -48.61 0.02
CA ASN A 92 -12.20 -49.06 -1.29
C ASN A 92 -12.31 -47.98 -2.38
N GLY A 93 -13.04 -46.89 -2.14
CA GLY A 93 -13.14 -45.74 -3.05
C GLY A 93 -12.23 -44.58 -2.69
N VAL A 94 -11.41 -44.70 -1.65
CA VAL A 94 -10.55 -43.64 -1.11
C VAL A 94 -9.59 -43.12 -2.18
N GLY A 95 -9.47 -41.81 -2.28
CA GLY A 95 -8.69 -41.12 -3.31
C GLY A 95 -9.46 -40.87 -4.61
N ALA A 96 -10.52 -41.63 -4.89
CA ALA A 96 -11.26 -41.60 -6.14
C ALA A 96 -12.71 -41.10 -6.01
N PHE A 97 -13.11 -40.55 -4.85
CA PHE A 97 -14.51 -40.15 -4.60
C PHE A 97 -15.07 -39.26 -5.71
N TRP A 98 -14.32 -38.26 -6.19
CA TRP A 98 -14.87 -37.38 -7.22
C TRP A 98 -15.14 -38.06 -8.59
N GLY A 99 -14.42 -39.13 -8.89
CA GLY A 99 -14.67 -39.98 -10.06
C GLY A 99 -15.95 -40.81 -9.93
N ILE A 100 -16.39 -41.08 -8.71
CA ILE A 100 -17.62 -41.82 -8.40
C ILE A 100 -18.77 -40.82 -8.27
N LEU A 101 -19.61 -40.75 -9.30
CA LEU A 101 -20.68 -39.76 -9.44
C LEU A 101 -21.58 -39.67 -8.19
N ASP A 102 -21.94 -40.82 -7.61
CA ASP A 102 -22.85 -40.91 -6.48
C ASP A 102 -22.26 -40.33 -5.18
N THR A 103 -20.94 -40.24 -5.05
CA THR A 103 -20.31 -39.69 -3.83
C THR A 103 -20.16 -38.17 -3.85
N ARG A 104 -20.45 -37.50 -4.97
CA ARG A 104 -20.26 -36.05 -5.12
C ARG A 104 -21.16 -35.25 -4.18
N ASP A 105 -22.39 -35.70 -3.95
CA ASP A 105 -23.33 -35.03 -3.04
C ASP A 105 -22.90 -35.16 -1.59
N TYR A 106 -22.35 -36.31 -1.20
CA TYR A 106 -21.67 -36.47 0.09
C TYR A 106 -20.50 -35.49 0.25
N MET A 107 -19.63 -35.36 -0.77
CA MET A 107 -18.49 -34.44 -0.72
C MET A 107 -18.93 -32.98 -0.55
N ARG A 108 -19.99 -32.56 -1.25
CA ARG A 108 -20.58 -31.21 -1.11
C ARG A 108 -21.22 -31.00 0.26
N ALA A 109 -21.97 -31.99 0.76
CA ALA A 109 -22.57 -31.93 2.08
C ALA A 109 -21.50 -31.83 3.17
N ARG A 110 -20.37 -32.51 2.99
CA ARG A 110 -19.23 -32.47 3.91
C ARG A 110 -18.53 -31.11 3.92
N PHE A 111 -18.31 -30.53 2.74
CA PHE A 111 -17.81 -29.16 2.61
C PHE A 111 -18.74 -28.17 3.35
N ALA A 112 -20.05 -28.25 3.09
CA ALA A 112 -21.03 -27.36 3.72
C ALA A 112 -21.09 -27.54 5.26
N ALA A 113 -20.84 -28.74 5.78
CA ALA A 113 -20.71 -28.98 7.21
C ALA A 113 -19.46 -28.30 7.79
N ALA A 114 -18.32 -28.41 7.12
CA ALA A 114 -17.07 -27.75 7.51
C ALA A 114 -17.19 -26.22 7.47
N ASP A 115 -17.75 -25.68 6.39
CA ASP A 115 -17.96 -24.24 6.20
C ASP A 115 -18.89 -23.64 7.26
N ALA A 116 -20.01 -24.33 7.57
CA ALA A 116 -20.92 -23.90 8.63
C ALA A 116 -20.25 -23.88 10.02
N LEU A 117 -19.26 -24.75 10.27
CA LEU A 117 -18.49 -24.73 11.52
C LEU A 117 -17.61 -23.48 11.60
N LEU A 118 -16.99 -23.04 10.49
CA LEU A 118 -16.12 -21.87 10.46
C LEU A 118 -16.84 -20.54 10.76
N GLN A 119 -18.18 -20.52 10.69
CA GLN A 119 -19.03 -19.41 11.15
C GLN A 119 -19.01 -19.22 12.69
N VAL A 120 -18.33 -20.09 13.44
CA VAL A 120 -18.21 -20.04 14.89
C VAL A 120 -16.74 -19.98 15.31
N GLN A 121 -16.38 -18.91 16.03
CA GLN A 121 -15.01 -18.59 16.45
C GLN A 121 -14.57 -19.33 17.70
N THR A 122 -14.50 -20.65 17.63
CA THR A 122 -14.05 -21.53 18.72
C THR A 122 -13.02 -22.53 18.23
N VAL A 123 -12.10 -22.94 19.10
CA VAL A 123 -11.11 -23.99 18.78
C VAL A 123 -11.79 -25.27 18.32
N SER A 124 -12.85 -25.72 19.02
CA SER A 124 -13.58 -26.94 18.66
C SER A 124 -14.22 -26.89 17.26
N ALA A 125 -14.72 -25.73 16.85
CA ALA A 125 -15.29 -25.57 15.52
C ALA A 125 -14.21 -25.65 14.43
N VAL A 126 -13.08 -24.95 14.62
CA VAL A 126 -11.96 -24.96 13.68
C VAL A 126 -11.33 -26.36 13.59
N GLU A 127 -11.14 -27.07 14.71
CA GLU A 127 -10.64 -28.44 14.72
C GLU A 127 -11.54 -29.41 13.94
N LYS A 128 -12.86 -29.32 14.15
CA LYS A 128 -13.83 -30.17 13.42
C LYS A 128 -13.88 -29.82 11.94
N ALA A 129 -13.85 -28.54 11.58
CA ALA A 129 -13.80 -28.11 10.18
C ALA A 129 -12.54 -28.64 9.50
N LEU A 130 -11.37 -28.49 10.14
CA LEU A 130 -10.11 -29.05 9.66
C LEU A 130 -10.20 -30.57 9.48
N ALA A 131 -10.78 -31.30 10.44
CA ALA A 131 -10.95 -32.76 10.31
C ALA A 131 -11.83 -33.15 9.10
N HIS A 132 -12.90 -32.40 8.81
CA HIS A 132 -13.70 -32.62 7.61
C HIS A 132 -12.88 -32.38 6.34
N PHE A 133 -12.15 -31.27 6.28
CA PHE A 133 -11.33 -30.91 5.12
C PHE A 133 -10.17 -31.87 4.87
N THR A 134 -9.46 -32.30 5.92
CA THR A 134 -8.41 -33.32 5.81
C THR A 134 -8.97 -34.65 5.31
N ASP A 135 -10.13 -35.08 5.81
CA ASP A 135 -10.73 -36.33 5.31
C ASP A 135 -11.21 -36.18 3.86
N MET A 136 -11.69 -35.00 3.45
CA MET A 136 -12.02 -34.73 2.05
C MET A 136 -10.81 -34.88 1.12
N LEU A 137 -9.63 -34.40 1.53
CA LEU A 137 -8.39 -34.58 0.76
C LEU A 137 -7.96 -36.05 0.72
N ARG A 138 -8.19 -36.81 1.79
CA ARG A 138 -7.97 -38.27 1.79
C ARG A 138 -8.91 -38.98 0.81
N LEU A 139 -10.20 -38.61 0.82
CA LEU A 139 -11.24 -39.21 -0.03
C LEU A 139 -11.08 -38.81 -1.50
N CYS A 140 -10.57 -37.61 -1.78
CA CYS A 140 -10.39 -37.06 -3.11
C CYS A 140 -9.04 -36.33 -3.18
N ARG A 141 -8.00 -37.04 -3.61
CA ARG A 141 -6.63 -36.49 -3.66
C ARG A 141 -6.51 -35.36 -4.68
N SER A 142 -7.27 -35.43 -5.78
CA SER A 142 -7.33 -34.40 -6.83
C SER A 142 -7.97 -33.08 -6.38
N ASP A 143 -8.54 -33.04 -5.16
CA ASP A 143 -9.06 -31.84 -4.51
C ASP A 143 -10.00 -30.99 -5.39
N ASN A 144 -11.01 -31.63 -5.97
CA ASN A 144 -11.95 -30.96 -6.88
C ASN A 144 -12.84 -29.88 -6.21
N LEU A 145 -12.76 -29.70 -4.89
CA LEU A 145 -13.47 -28.67 -4.13
C LEU A 145 -12.54 -27.58 -3.57
N GLY A 146 -11.24 -27.60 -3.92
CA GLY A 146 -10.28 -26.54 -3.54
C GLY A 146 -10.02 -26.46 -2.04
N VAL A 147 -10.10 -27.57 -1.34
CA VAL A 147 -9.96 -27.66 0.12
C VAL A 147 -8.52 -27.43 0.56
N ARG A 148 -7.53 -27.77 -0.28
CA ARG A 148 -6.10 -27.62 0.06
C ARG A 148 -5.68 -26.18 0.31
N ASP A 149 -6.42 -25.21 -0.22
CA ASP A 149 -6.13 -23.79 -0.04
C ASP A 149 -6.67 -23.25 1.30
N ILE A 150 -7.61 -23.97 1.93
CA ILE A 150 -8.23 -23.61 3.22
C ILE A 150 -7.42 -24.17 4.40
N VAL A 151 -6.95 -25.42 4.27
CA VAL A 151 -6.32 -26.19 5.36
C VAL A 151 -5.15 -25.45 6.06
N PRO A 152 -4.19 -24.84 5.33
CA PRO A 152 -3.05 -24.15 5.97
C PRO A 152 -3.47 -23.01 6.90
N GLY A 153 -4.49 -22.23 6.53
CA GLY A 153 -5.02 -21.15 7.36
C GLY A 153 -5.60 -21.67 8.67
N LEU A 154 -6.36 -22.77 8.63
CA LEU A 154 -6.92 -23.39 9.84
C LEU A 154 -5.83 -23.93 10.76
N LEU A 155 -4.77 -24.52 10.21
CA LEU A 155 -3.61 -24.98 10.99
C LEU A 155 -2.94 -23.82 11.74
N LEU A 156 -2.78 -22.65 11.10
CA LEU A 156 -2.24 -21.46 11.76
C LEU A 156 -3.15 -20.91 12.86
N ARG A 157 -4.47 -20.93 12.67
CA ARG A 157 -5.45 -20.51 13.70
C ARG A 157 -5.41 -21.41 14.93
N LEU A 158 -5.11 -22.69 14.74
CA LEU A 158 -4.93 -23.67 15.84
C LEU A 158 -3.52 -23.65 16.46
N GLY A 159 -2.61 -22.78 16.01
CA GLY A 159 -1.22 -22.77 16.48
C GLY A 159 -0.44 -24.04 16.12
N ARG A 160 -0.74 -24.64 14.95
CA ARG A 160 -0.08 -25.83 14.42
C ARG A 160 0.87 -25.45 13.29
N GLU A 161 1.87 -24.62 13.59
CA GLU A 161 2.74 -24.00 12.57
C GLU A 161 3.59 -25.03 11.82
N GLN A 162 4.05 -26.08 12.49
CA GLN A 162 4.85 -27.15 11.86
C GLN A 162 4.04 -27.88 10.79
N GLU A 163 2.82 -28.27 11.15
CA GLU A 163 1.94 -29.01 10.25
C GLU A 163 1.47 -28.13 9.09
N CYS A 164 1.30 -26.82 9.32
CA CYS A 164 1.05 -25.86 8.26
C CYS A 164 2.19 -25.86 7.23
N TYR A 165 3.44 -25.79 7.69
CA TYR A 165 4.60 -25.80 6.79
C TYR A 165 4.75 -27.13 6.04
N ASP A 166 4.67 -28.25 6.76
CA ASP A 166 4.76 -29.60 6.19
C ASP A 166 3.71 -29.79 5.07
N PHE A 167 2.48 -29.33 5.32
CA PHE A 167 1.39 -29.38 4.36
C PHE A 167 1.69 -28.55 3.10
N ILE A 168 2.05 -27.27 3.26
CA ILE A 168 2.38 -26.38 2.13
C ILE A 168 3.54 -26.97 1.31
N LYS A 169 4.59 -27.45 1.98
CA LYS A 169 5.76 -28.04 1.32
C LYS A 169 5.41 -29.29 0.55
N TRP A 170 4.56 -30.16 1.10
CA TRP A 170 4.14 -31.36 0.39
C TRP A 170 3.48 -31.03 -0.94
N TRP A 171 2.54 -30.08 -0.95
CA TRP A 171 1.86 -29.64 -2.17
C TRP A 171 2.79 -28.92 -3.15
N ALA A 172 3.73 -28.11 -2.68
CA ALA A 172 4.68 -27.40 -3.55
C ALA A 172 5.70 -28.34 -4.23
N THR A 173 5.97 -29.50 -3.63
CA THR A 173 6.99 -30.46 -4.09
C THR A 173 6.39 -31.74 -4.65
N ILE A 174 5.07 -31.80 -4.85
CA ILE A 174 4.41 -33.02 -5.31
C ILE A 174 4.77 -33.37 -6.76
N ASN A 175 5.13 -32.38 -7.59
CA ASN A 175 5.58 -32.60 -8.98
C ASN A 175 7.11 -32.51 -9.12
N ASP A 176 7.86 -32.70 -8.03
CA ASP A 176 9.32 -32.66 -8.07
C ASP A 176 9.86 -33.88 -8.85
N GLU A 177 10.74 -33.63 -9.84
CA GLU A 177 11.41 -34.67 -10.62
C GLU A 177 12.21 -35.61 -9.70
N ASP A 178 12.79 -35.08 -8.62
CA ASP A 178 13.57 -35.86 -7.66
C ASP A 178 12.70 -36.80 -6.80
N ARG A 179 11.39 -36.51 -6.66
CA ARG A 179 10.48 -37.23 -5.75
C ARG A 179 9.51 -38.15 -6.48
N TYR A 180 8.95 -37.69 -7.59
CA TYR A 180 7.92 -38.40 -8.36
C TYR A 180 8.18 -38.37 -9.87
N ASN A 181 9.43 -38.06 -10.30
CA ASN A 181 9.80 -37.97 -11.71
C ASN A 181 8.94 -36.97 -12.51
N GLY A 182 8.43 -35.94 -11.84
CA GLY A 182 7.69 -34.85 -12.47
C GLY A 182 6.21 -35.13 -12.75
N ASP A 183 5.69 -36.31 -12.40
CA ASP A 183 4.32 -36.73 -12.76
C ASP A 183 3.65 -37.52 -11.63
N TYR A 184 3.11 -36.80 -10.63
CA TYR A 184 2.34 -37.42 -9.55
C TYR A 184 0.94 -37.81 -10.05
N ASP A 185 0.66 -39.11 -10.07
CA ASP A 185 -0.65 -39.64 -10.46
C ASP A 185 -1.67 -39.51 -9.33
N TRP A 186 -2.57 -38.53 -9.46
CA TRP A 186 -3.70 -38.29 -8.54
C TRP A 186 -4.66 -39.49 -8.42
N GLY A 187 -4.71 -40.36 -9.43
CA GLY A 187 -5.51 -41.58 -9.44
C GLY A 187 -4.82 -42.75 -8.73
N ASN A 188 -3.51 -42.66 -8.47
CA ASN A 188 -2.76 -43.69 -7.77
C ASN A 188 -2.78 -43.47 -6.25
N TYR A 189 -3.59 -44.25 -5.55
CA TYR A 189 -3.76 -44.15 -4.10
C TYR A 189 -2.67 -44.90 -3.29
N GLU A 190 -1.77 -45.64 -3.94
CA GLU A 190 -0.61 -46.26 -3.29
C GLU A 190 0.53 -45.26 -3.10
N LEU A 191 0.53 -44.14 -3.84
CA LEU A 191 1.52 -43.09 -3.69
C LEU A 191 1.43 -42.41 -2.29
N PRO A 192 2.56 -42.01 -1.70
CA PRO A 192 2.58 -41.26 -0.45
C PRO A 192 1.74 -39.99 -0.52
N HIS A 193 0.93 -39.73 0.51
CA HIS A 193 0.02 -38.60 0.58
C HIS A 193 0.17 -37.86 1.92
N LEU A 194 0.49 -36.57 1.88
CA LEU A 194 0.75 -35.72 3.05
C LEU A 194 1.74 -36.37 4.05
N ASP A 195 2.80 -36.96 3.51
CA ASP A 195 3.79 -37.79 4.22
C ASP A 195 5.05 -37.02 4.66
N LEU A 196 5.11 -35.70 4.43
CA LEU A 196 6.16 -34.84 4.98
C LEU A 196 5.83 -34.48 6.43
N HIS A 197 6.81 -34.62 7.33
CA HIS A 197 6.65 -34.33 8.75
C HIS A 197 7.95 -33.78 9.36
N GLY A 198 7.84 -32.66 10.07
CA GLY A 198 8.98 -32.06 10.77
C GLY A 198 9.98 -31.38 9.85
N GLU A 199 9.53 -30.92 8.68
CA GLU A 199 10.34 -30.18 7.73
C GLU A 199 10.77 -28.83 8.31
N ASP A 200 11.91 -28.29 7.87
CA ASP A 200 12.47 -27.07 8.45
C ASP A 200 11.73 -25.80 7.96
N PRO A 201 10.88 -25.14 8.78
CA PRO A 201 10.16 -23.95 8.34
C PRO A 201 11.08 -22.72 8.19
N PHE A 202 12.36 -22.84 8.50
CA PHE A 202 13.37 -21.79 8.36
C PHE A 202 14.17 -21.90 7.04
N GLU A 203 14.01 -22.99 6.28
CA GLU A 203 14.72 -23.19 5.02
C GLU A 203 14.34 -22.16 3.94
N ALA A 204 15.13 -22.13 2.87
CA ALA A 204 14.92 -21.22 1.75
C ALA A 204 13.59 -21.51 1.03
N ILE A 205 12.94 -20.46 0.55
CA ILE A 205 11.57 -20.55 0.02
C ILE A 205 11.51 -21.04 -1.44
N ASP A 206 12.64 -21.25 -2.11
CA ASP A 206 12.70 -21.48 -3.56
C ASP A 206 11.92 -22.71 -4.02
N ARG A 207 11.83 -23.75 -3.18
CA ARG A 207 11.05 -24.98 -3.46
C ARG A 207 9.58 -24.90 -3.05
N VAL A 208 9.18 -23.84 -2.33
CA VAL A 208 7.87 -23.75 -1.66
C VAL A 208 7.05 -22.55 -2.12
N ALA A 209 7.70 -21.59 -2.79
CA ALA A 209 7.11 -20.34 -3.26
C ALA A 209 6.37 -20.44 -4.60
N ALA A 210 6.35 -21.61 -5.25
CA ALA A 210 5.69 -21.86 -6.52
C ALA A 210 4.25 -22.42 -6.37
N GLY A 211 3.69 -22.37 -5.16
CA GLY A 211 2.33 -22.85 -4.85
C GLY A 211 1.22 -21.88 -5.27
N SER A 212 -0.03 -22.23 -4.94
CA SER A 212 -1.20 -21.36 -5.15
C SER A 212 -1.07 -20.04 -4.40
N LEU A 213 -1.81 -19.00 -4.83
CA LEU A 213 -1.88 -17.70 -4.13
C LEU A 213 -2.15 -17.90 -2.62
N SER A 214 -3.15 -18.70 -2.26
CA SER A 214 -3.51 -18.99 -0.87
C SER A 214 -2.39 -19.64 -0.07
N HIS A 215 -1.62 -20.57 -0.67
CA HIS A 215 -0.46 -21.18 -0.01
C HIS A 215 0.65 -20.16 0.24
N VAL A 216 0.97 -19.33 -0.75
CA VAL A 216 2.04 -18.32 -0.61
C VAL A 216 1.63 -17.24 0.40
N VAL A 217 0.36 -16.83 0.42
CA VAL A 217 -0.18 -15.90 1.42
C VAL A 217 -0.04 -16.47 2.84
N ILE A 218 -0.46 -17.72 3.06
CA ILE A 218 -0.32 -18.36 4.38
C ILE A 218 1.15 -18.59 4.76
N LEU A 219 2.00 -18.97 3.82
CA LEU A 219 3.45 -19.07 4.05
C LEU A 219 4.05 -17.72 4.45
N THR A 220 3.56 -16.63 3.86
CA THR A 220 3.96 -15.26 4.22
C THR A 220 3.61 -14.96 5.67
N LEU A 221 2.37 -15.26 6.10
CA LEU A 221 1.93 -15.10 7.49
C LEU A 221 2.76 -15.97 8.44
N LEU A 222 3.02 -17.23 8.09
CA LEU A 222 3.84 -18.14 8.89
C LEU A 222 5.26 -17.57 9.10
N LYS A 223 5.93 -17.13 8.03
CA LYS A 223 7.28 -16.56 8.12
C LYS A 223 7.30 -15.27 8.96
N LEU A 224 6.28 -14.42 8.83
CA LEU A 224 6.12 -13.23 9.64
C LEU A 224 5.95 -13.55 11.13
N ARG A 225 5.09 -14.52 11.47
CA ARG A 225 4.92 -15.01 12.85
C ARG A 225 6.24 -15.54 13.43
N LEU A 226 7.02 -16.29 12.64
CA LEU A 226 8.34 -16.79 13.07
C LEU A 226 9.34 -15.65 13.32
N ILE A 227 9.36 -14.61 12.47
CA ILE A 227 10.21 -13.41 12.67
C ILE A 227 9.83 -12.73 13.99
N LEU A 228 8.55 -12.44 14.17
CA LEU A 228 8.04 -11.79 15.38
C LEU A 228 8.40 -12.57 16.64
N ASP A 229 8.16 -13.88 16.66
CA ASP A 229 8.46 -14.73 17.81
C ASP A 229 9.97 -14.83 18.10
N LEU A 230 10.81 -14.86 17.07
CA LEU A 230 12.28 -14.84 17.24
C LEU A 230 12.79 -13.51 17.77
N GLU A 231 12.30 -12.39 17.24
CA GLU A 231 12.70 -11.07 17.71
C GLU A 231 12.27 -10.82 19.15
N ARG A 232 11.09 -11.32 19.53
CA ARG A 232 10.63 -11.33 20.94
C ARG A 232 11.58 -12.12 21.84
N PHE A 233 12.09 -13.26 21.37
CA PHE A 233 13.09 -14.05 22.10
C PHE A 233 14.45 -13.33 22.20
N GLU A 234 14.97 -12.78 21.09
CA GLU A 234 16.25 -12.08 21.05
C GLU A 234 16.28 -10.86 21.98
N ASN A 235 15.14 -10.18 22.16
CA ASN A 235 15.00 -8.99 23.00
C ASN A 235 14.71 -9.28 24.49
N GLY A 236 14.59 -10.54 24.91
CA GLY A 236 14.45 -10.91 26.33
C GLY A 236 13.14 -10.48 27.00
N LEU A 237 12.07 -10.22 26.24
CA LEU A 237 10.76 -9.82 26.76
C LEU A 237 9.96 -11.05 27.24
N GLY A 238 9.42 -10.99 28.46
CA GLY A 238 8.66 -12.08 29.12
C GLY A 238 7.14 -11.86 29.18
N GLU A 239 6.42 -12.99 29.27
CA GLU A 239 4.97 -13.27 29.49
C GLU A 239 3.91 -12.26 29.00
N TRP A 240 3.28 -12.56 27.85
CA TRP A 240 2.01 -11.99 27.39
C TRP A 240 1.10 -13.07 26.77
N ASP A 241 -0.20 -12.78 26.67
CA ASP A 241 -1.36 -13.69 26.52
C ASP A 241 -1.38 -14.63 25.27
N ARG A 242 -0.42 -14.52 24.34
CA ARG A 242 -0.23 -15.48 23.25
C ARG A 242 1.01 -16.33 23.52
N PRO A 243 0.90 -17.68 23.61
CA PRO A 243 2.06 -18.54 23.78
C PRO A 243 3.07 -18.33 22.64
N LEU A 244 4.36 -18.19 22.95
CA LEU A 244 5.45 -18.29 21.95
C LEU A 244 5.19 -19.51 21.05
N GLY A 245 5.31 -19.36 19.73
CA GLY A 245 5.14 -20.46 18.79
C GLY A 245 5.97 -21.68 19.22
N SER A 246 5.33 -22.85 19.31
CA SER A 246 5.94 -24.06 19.88
C SER A 246 7.24 -24.47 19.16
N LEU A 247 7.32 -24.11 17.88
CA LEU A 247 8.47 -24.26 16.99
C LEU A 247 9.68 -23.43 17.43
N VAL A 248 9.49 -22.13 17.63
CA VAL A 248 10.56 -21.21 18.10
C VAL A 248 11.00 -21.64 19.51
N GLN A 249 10.07 -22.00 20.39
CA GLN A 249 10.42 -22.50 21.73
C GLN A 249 11.31 -23.76 21.68
N LYS A 250 10.93 -24.77 20.88
CA LYS A 250 11.69 -26.02 20.73
C LYS A 250 13.09 -25.75 20.15
N ARG A 251 13.18 -24.89 19.14
CA ARG A 251 14.42 -24.56 18.44
C ARG A 251 15.38 -23.70 19.28
N VAL A 252 14.85 -22.77 20.05
CA VAL A 252 15.60 -21.98 21.04
C VAL A 252 16.15 -22.87 22.15
N ARG A 253 15.33 -23.79 22.68
CA ARG A 253 15.72 -24.72 23.76
C ARG A 253 16.83 -25.68 23.35
N SER A 254 16.95 -26.04 22.07
CA SER A 254 18.01 -26.93 21.59
C SER A 254 19.41 -26.28 21.51
N ARG A 255 19.54 -24.97 21.83
CA ARG A 255 20.82 -24.23 21.91
C ARG A 255 21.72 -24.34 20.66
N SER A 256 21.15 -24.60 19.49
CA SER A 256 21.88 -24.47 18.22
C SER A 256 22.11 -22.99 17.91
N ARG A 257 23.21 -22.41 18.40
CA ARG A 257 23.64 -21.04 18.10
C ARG A 257 24.06 -20.84 16.63
N SER A 258 24.06 -21.89 15.81
CA SER A 258 24.36 -21.80 14.39
C SER A 258 23.07 -21.78 13.56
N ALA A 259 22.87 -20.67 12.85
CA ALA A 259 22.08 -20.52 11.62
C ALA A 259 20.57 -20.28 11.72
N ILE A 260 20.09 -19.43 12.64
CA ILE A 260 18.85 -18.68 12.38
C ILE A 260 19.20 -17.20 12.44
N SER A 261 19.23 -16.56 11.28
CA SER A 261 19.37 -15.12 11.18
C SER A 261 17.97 -14.57 10.95
N THR A 262 17.41 -13.83 11.91
CA THR A 262 16.20 -13.01 11.71
C THR A 262 16.30 -12.19 10.42
N LYS A 263 17.52 -11.79 10.03
CA LYS A 263 17.83 -11.17 8.74
C LYS A 263 17.48 -12.05 7.53
N GLU A 264 17.75 -13.35 7.57
CA GLU A 264 17.47 -14.25 6.45
C GLU A 264 15.97 -14.54 6.33
N LEU A 265 15.28 -14.77 7.45
CA LEU A 265 13.81 -14.85 7.45
C LEU A 265 13.17 -13.57 6.93
N ARG A 266 13.68 -12.39 7.31
CA ARG A 266 13.19 -11.10 6.78
C ARG A 266 13.37 -10.99 5.26
N LYS A 267 14.48 -11.48 4.69
CA LYS A 267 14.64 -11.53 3.23
C LYS A 267 13.63 -12.47 2.58
N GLN A 268 13.41 -13.66 3.17
CA GLN A 268 12.43 -14.62 2.67
C GLN A 268 11.02 -14.02 2.71
N TYR A 269 10.64 -13.38 3.82
CA TYR A 269 9.37 -12.65 3.97
C TYR A 269 9.22 -11.55 2.91
N GLN A 270 10.23 -10.68 2.71
CA GLN A 270 10.19 -9.66 1.66
C GLN A 270 10.08 -10.23 0.25
N LYS A 271 10.70 -11.40 -0.01
CA LYS A 271 10.56 -12.10 -1.29
C LYS A 271 9.13 -12.64 -1.45
N LEU A 272 8.54 -13.21 -0.41
CA LEU A 272 7.15 -13.68 -0.41
C LEU A 272 6.14 -12.55 -0.63
N LEU A 273 6.35 -11.36 -0.03
CA LEU A 273 5.50 -10.19 -0.28
C LEU A 273 5.43 -9.84 -1.76
N ARG A 274 6.58 -9.86 -2.44
CA ARG A 274 6.66 -9.65 -3.90
C ARG A 274 5.99 -10.78 -4.67
N ILE A 275 6.24 -12.04 -4.30
CA ILE A 275 5.62 -13.19 -4.98
C ILE A 275 4.09 -13.15 -4.89
N VAL A 276 3.52 -12.78 -3.74
CA VAL A 276 2.06 -12.62 -3.59
C VAL A 276 1.56 -11.48 -4.47
N HIS A 277 2.24 -10.33 -4.49
CA HIS A 277 1.87 -9.20 -5.32
C HIS A 277 1.96 -9.52 -6.82
N ASP A 278 3.00 -10.23 -7.24
CA ASP A 278 3.21 -10.66 -8.63
C ASP A 278 2.19 -11.73 -9.05
N HIS A 279 1.76 -12.59 -8.11
CA HIS A 279 0.64 -13.52 -8.36
C HIS A 279 -0.70 -12.80 -8.46
N ASN A 280 -0.95 -11.84 -7.57
CA ASN A 280 -2.19 -11.08 -7.52
C ASN A 280 -1.97 -9.73 -6.82
N SER A 281 -2.01 -8.64 -7.58
CA SER A 281 -1.72 -7.30 -7.05
C SER A 281 -2.78 -6.75 -6.11
N HIS A 282 -4.01 -7.25 -6.22
CA HIS A 282 -5.15 -6.74 -5.46
C HIS A 282 -5.12 -7.24 -4.01
N PHE A 283 -4.54 -8.42 -3.78
CA PHE A 283 -4.64 -9.10 -2.49
C PHE A 283 -4.17 -8.26 -1.29
N TRP A 284 -3.00 -7.61 -1.39
CA TRP A 284 -2.46 -6.83 -0.28
C TRP A 284 -3.29 -5.58 0.02
N GLU A 285 -3.82 -4.92 -1.02
CA GLU A 285 -4.70 -3.78 -0.86
C GLU A 285 -5.98 -4.17 -0.13
N MET A 286 -6.60 -5.28 -0.51
CA MET A 286 -7.84 -5.75 0.10
C MET A 286 -7.64 -6.18 1.56
N LEU A 287 -6.54 -6.88 1.86
CA LEU A 287 -6.22 -7.31 3.22
C LEU A 287 -5.92 -6.12 4.14
N VAL A 288 -5.14 -5.13 3.68
CA VAL A 288 -4.78 -3.94 4.48
C VAL A 288 -5.93 -2.94 4.55
N GLY A 289 -6.71 -2.81 3.48
CA GLY A 289 -7.86 -1.93 3.39
C GLY A 289 -9.07 -2.38 4.23
N GLY A 290 -9.01 -3.57 4.83
CA GLY A 290 -10.08 -4.10 5.67
C GLY A 290 -11.33 -4.48 4.87
N GLU A 291 -11.15 -4.93 3.63
CA GLU A 291 -12.25 -5.27 2.75
C GLU A 291 -12.97 -6.54 3.21
N THR A 292 -14.29 -6.57 3.10
CA THR A 292 -15.07 -7.77 3.48
C THR A 292 -14.99 -8.80 2.35
N PRO A 293 -14.43 -10.00 2.59
CA PRO A 293 -14.22 -10.97 1.53
C PRO A 293 -15.54 -11.59 1.05
N VAL A 294 -15.64 -11.82 -0.26
CA VAL A 294 -16.78 -12.49 -0.89
C VAL A 294 -16.36 -13.86 -1.39
N MET A 295 -17.13 -14.90 -1.09
CA MET A 295 -16.86 -16.23 -1.63
C MET A 295 -17.15 -16.26 -3.13
N GLN A 296 -16.11 -16.47 -3.94
CA GLN A 296 -16.20 -16.57 -5.41
C GLN A 296 -16.09 -18.03 -5.86
N GLN A 297 -16.93 -18.45 -6.80
CA GLN A 297 -16.93 -19.83 -7.33
C GLN A 297 -16.13 -19.98 -8.62
N VAL A 298 -15.90 -18.88 -9.32
CA VAL A 298 -15.19 -18.84 -10.60
C VAL A 298 -14.31 -17.60 -10.56
N TYR A 299 -13.06 -17.77 -10.95
CA TYR A 299 -12.09 -16.68 -11.03
C TYR A 299 -11.08 -17.03 -12.13
N THR A 300 -10.28 -16.03 -12.50
CA THR A 300 -9.08 -16.22 -13.30
C THR A 300 -7.88 -15.85 -12.45
N ASN A 301 -6.77 -16.56 -12.59
CA ASN A 301 -5.55 -16.25 -11.83
C ASN A 301 -5.17 -14.77 -12.03
N GLY A 302 -4.84 -14.09 -10.94
CA GLY A 302 -4.53 -12.66 -10.88
C GLY A 302 -5.74 -11.72 -10.74
N SER A 303 -6.98 -12.22 -10.77
CA SER A 303 -8.17 -11.36 -10.71
C SER A 303 -8.56 -10.95 -9.29
N VAL A 304 -9.39 -9.90 -9.18
CA VAL A 304 -9.97 -9.44 -7.90
C VAL A 304 -10.80 -10.56 -7.25
N GLU A 305 -11.47 -11.40 -8.04
CA GLU A 305 -12.24 -12.53 -7.54
C GLU A 305 -11.36 -13.60 -6.89
N GLU A 306 -10.19 -13.88 -7.48
CA GLU A 306 -9.19 -14.77 -6.87
C GLU A 306 -8.69 -14.18 -5.55
N ALA A 307 -8.44 -12.86 -5.51
CA ALA A 307 -8.01 -12.17 -4.30
C ALA A 307 -9.08 -12.22 -3.20
N HIS A 308 -10.36 -12.04 -3.53
CA HIS A 308 -11.48 -12.21 -2.59
C HIS A 308 -11.57 -13.65 -2.07
N LEU A 309 -11.36 -14.65 -2.92
CA LEU A 309 -11.37 -16.05 -2.50
C LEU A 309 -10.19 -16.35 -1.56
N ALA A 310 -8.98 -15.93 -1.91
CA ALA A 310 -7.81 -16.09 -1.05
C ALA A 310 -8.00 -15.36 0.29
N LEU A 311 -8.55 -14.14 0.26
CA LEU A 311 -8.87 -13.36 1.45
C LEU A 311 -9.92 -14.08 2.32
N TYR A 312 -11.01 -14.58 1.72
CA TYR A 312 -12.02 -15.38 2.42
C TYR A 312 -11.42 -16.58 3.17
N GLN A 313 -10.43 -17.24 2.56
CA GLN A 313 -9.79 -18.43 3.11
C GLN A 313 -8.80 -18.13 4.25
N CYS A 314 -8.11 -16.98 4.21
CA CYS A 314 -6.99 -16.69 5.11
C CYS A 314 -7.24 -15.55 6.12
N LEU A 315 -8.22 -14.68 5.89
CA LEU A 315 -8.43 -13.45 6.66
C LEU A 315 -8.50 -13.69 8.18
N PRO A 316 -9.27 -14.67 8.69
CA PRO A 316 -9.31 -14.94 10.13
C PRO A 316 -7.93 -15.29 10.72
N ALA A 317 -7.06 -15.97 9.97
CA ALA A 317 -5.71 -16.29 10.45
C ALA A 317 -4.81 -15.05 10.57
N TRP A 318 -5.00 -14.08 9.66
CA TRP A 318 -4.30 -12.79 9.66
C TRP A 318 -4.78 -11.89 10.80
N GLU A 319 -6.09 -11.75 10.99
CA GLU A 319 -6.67 -10.90 12.04
C GLU A 319 -6.38 -11.43 13.45
N GLU A 320 -6.40 -12.76 13.64
CA GLU A 320 -5.96 -13.40 14.89
C GLU A 320 -4.44 -13.20 15.15
N SER A 321 -3.71 -12.58 14.22
CA SER A 321 -2.28 -12.24 14.32
C SER A 321 -2.08 -10.73 14.38
N GLU A 322 -2.49 -10.09 15.47
CA GLU A 322 -2.50 -8.62 15.63
C GLU A 322 -1.22 -7.89 15.16
N ASP A 323 -0.02 -8.44 15.40
CA ASP A 323 1.26 -7.84 14.97
C ASP A 323 1.54 -8.00 13.45
N ALA A 324 0.90 -8.97 12.79
CA ALA A 324 1.18 -9.34 11.40
C ALA A 324 0.58 -8.34 10.40
N ILE A 325 -0.67 -7.92 10.59
CA ILE A 325 -1.34 -6.93 9.73
C ILE A 325 -0.64 -5.57 9.85
N VAL A 326 -0.19 -5.21 11.06
CA VAL A 326 0.53 -3.97 11.35
C VAL A 326 1.88 -3.89 10.65
N MET A 327 2.66 -4.98 10.64
CA MET A 327 3.93 -5.05 9.92
C MET A 327 3.73 -5.12 8.40
N LEU A 328 2.70 -5.84 7.96
CA LEU A 328 2.36 -5.98 6.55
C LEU A 328 2.05 -4.62 5.91
N ASP A 329 1.19 -3.80 6.52
CA ASP A 329 0.83 -2.46 6.04
C ASP A 329 2.07 -1.60 5.74
N ALA A 330 3.05 -1.57 6.64
CA ALA A 330 4.29 -0.82 6.43
C ALA A 330 5.16 -1.37 5.28
N ASP A 331 5.18 -2.70 5.10
CA ASP A 331 6.04 -3.39 4.12
C ASP A 331 5.38 -3.54 2.74
N THR A 332 4.04 -3.51 2.64
CA THR A 332 3.29 -3.60 1.37
C THR A 332 2.95 -2.26 0.76
N VAL A 333 3.03 -1.14 1.48
CA VAL A 333 2.80 0.21 0.93
C VAL A 333 3.64 0.48 -0.32
N GLN A 334 4.88 -0.04 -0.41
CA GLN A 334 5.73 0.11 -1.62
C GLN A 334 5.32 -0.79 -2.80
N LEU A 335 4.54 -1.83 -2.53
CA LEU A 335 4.05 -2.80 -3.52
C LEU A 335 2.65 -2.42 -4.01
N VAL A 336 1.77 -1.97 -3.11
CA VAL A 336 0.39 -1.52 -3.40
C VAL A 336 0.37 -0.19 -4.18
N THR A 337 1.43 0.62 -4.09
CA THR A 337 1.61 1.80 -4.96
C THR A 337 2.06 1.49 -6.39
N ARG A 338 2.12 0.21 -6.79
CA ARG A 338 2.26 -0.24 -8.19
C ARG A 338 1.01 -1.05 -8.57
N PRO A 339 0.28 -0.72 -9.65
CA PRO A 339 -0.77 -1.59 -10.15
C PRO A 339 -0.14 -2.75 -10.96
N ALA A 340 -0.59 -3.99 -10.75
CA ALA A 340 -0.40 -5.05 -11.75
C ALA A 340 -1.58 -5.03 -12.75
N PRO A 341 -1.40 -5.66 -13.93
CA PRO A 341 -2.22 -5.40 -15.09
C PRO A 341 -3.42 -6.35 -15.16
N SER A 342 -4.63 -5.82 -15.37
CA SER A 342 -5.74 -6.62 -15.92
C SER A 342 -6.82 -5.77 -16.61
N PRO A 343 -7.61 -6.37 -17.52
CA PRO A 343 -8.30 -5.72 -18.63
C PRO A 343 -9.70 -5.16 -18.31
N ASP A 344 -10.03 -4.03 -18.96
CA ASP A 344 -11.34 -3.50 -19.45
C ASP A 344 -12.63 -4.24 -18.98
N ILE A 345 -13.70 -3.60 -18.46
CA ILE A 345 -14.47 -2.45 -19.00
C ILE A 345 -15.32 -1.76 -17.89
N GLY A 346 -15.22 -0.41 -17.80
CA GLY A 346 -16.25 0.63 -17.49
C GLY A 346 -16.89 0.67 -16.09
N ASP A 347 -17.21 1.79 -15.43
CA ASP A 347 -17.17 3.25 -15.58
C ASP A 347 -17.47 3.76 -14.13
N GLY A 348 -17.11 4.93 -13.58
CA GLY A 348 -16.44 6.12 -14.05
C GLY A 348 -16.32 7.14 -12.88
N ASP A 349 -15.37 8.06 -13.07
CA ASP A 349 -15.24 9.42 -12.54
C ASP A 349 -14.84 9.71 -11.08
N GLY A 350 -13.58 10.19 -10.98
CA GLY A 350 -13.24 11.35 -10.16
C GLY A 350 -11.73 11.59 -10.00
N ASP A 351 -10.90 11.40 -11.03
CA ASP A 351 -9.45 11.25 -10.82
C ASP A 351 -8.58 12.45 -11.27
N SER A 352 -7.64 12.78 -10.39
CA SER A 352 -6.93 14.06 -10.34
C SER A 352 -5.78 14.15 -11.37
N LEU A 353 -5.65 15.32 -11.97
CA LEU A 353 -4.62 15.71 -12.96
C LEU A 353 -3.16 15.70 -12.44
N TRP A 354 -2.82 15.05 -11.32
CA TRP A 354 -1.51 15.27 -10.65
C TRP A 354 -0.73 14.03 -10.18
N ALA A 355 -1.20 12.80 -10.47
CA ALA A 355 -0.58 11.55 -10.02
C ALA A 355 0.79 11.17 -10.67
N GLY A 356 1.61 12.11 -11.14
CA GLY A 356 2.80 11.82 -11.96
C GLY A 356 4.11 12.54 -11.61
N LEU A 357 4.20 13.28 -10.50
CA LEU A 357 5.37 14.12 -10.21
C LEU A 357 6.56 13.36 -9.59
N GLU A 358 6.34 12.21 -8.93
CA GLU A 358 7.39 11.44 -8.25
C GLU A 358 8.42 10.80 -9.21
N ASN A 359 8.02 10.55 -10.46
CA ASN A 359 8.90 9.95 -11.47
C ASN A 359 9.94 10.94 -12.03
N LEU A 360 9.86 12.24 -11.73
CA LEU A 360 10.72 13.25 -12.34
C LEU A 360 12.16 13.29 -11.80
N LYS A 361 12.49 12.55 -10.74
CA LYS A 361 13.86 12.52 -10.17
C LYS A 361 14.85 11.81 -11.09
N ILE A 362 15.98 12.45 -11.40
CA ILE A 362 17.08 11.88 -12.19
C ILE A 362 17.72 10.71 -11.42
N THR A 363 17.37 9.48 -11.79
CA THR A 363 17.95 8.24 -11.23
C THR A 363 18.79 7.54 -12.29
N LYS A 364 19.99 7.05 -11.93
CA LYS A 364 20.88 6.34 -12.88
C LYS A 364 20.28 4.97 -13.24
N PRO A 365 20.37 4.53 -14.51
CA PRO A 365 19.87 3.22 -14.92
C PRO A 365 20.66 2.08 -14.24
N GLN A 366 19.96 0.99 -13.90
CA GLN A 366 20.50 -0.16 -13.14
C GLN A 366 21.31 -1.15 -14.00
N SER A 367 21.26 -1.10 -15.33
CA SER A 367 22.22 -1.80 -16.21
C SER A 367 22.18 -1.28 -17.66
N ALA A 368 23.22 -1.57 -18.46
CA ALA A 368 23.43 -1.04 -19.81
C ALA A 368 22.76 -1.84 -20.95
N THR A 369 21.93 -2.86 -20.64
CA THR A 369 21.37 -3.79 -21.65
C THR A 369 19.98 -3.40 -22.19
N GLU A 370 19.48 -2.19 -21.93
CA GLU A 370 18.05 -1.84 -22.15
C GLU A 370 17.80 -0.50 -22.89
N TYR A 371 18.78 0.06 -23.60
CA TYR A 371 18.56 1.30 -24.37
C TYR A 371 17.69 1.07 -25.61
N ALA A 372 16.61 1.85 -25.75
CA ALA A 372 15.83 1.95 -26.98
C ALA A 372 15.88 3.37 -27.55
N PHE A 373 15.55 3.50 -28.83
CA PHE A 373 15.67 4.76 -29.58
C PHE A 373 14.31 5.18 -30.14
N PRO A 374 13.92 6.46 -30.02
CA PRO A 374 12.65 6.95 -30.55
C PRO A 374 12.69 7.03 -32.08
N PHE A 375 11.52 7.09 -32.70
CA PHE A 375 11.38 7.34 -34.15
C PHE A 375 11.22 8.83 -34.45
N ILE A 376 11.43 9.22 -35.71
CA ILE A 376 11.07 10.56 -36.19
C ILE A 376 9.60 10.51 -36.58
N PHE A 377 8.78 11.38 -35.99
CA PHE A 377 7.39 11.53 -36.39
C PHE A 377 7.33 12.12 -37.80
N GLN A 378 6.55 11.50 -38.68
CA GLN A 378 6.30 12.00 -40.04
C GLN A 378 4.86 12.48 -40.13
N ALA A 379 4.68 13.80 -40.23
CA ALA A 379 3.37 14.37 -40.42
C ALA A 379 2.77 13.92 -41.77
N PRO A 380 1.44 13.69 -41.86
CA PRO A 380 0.79 13.25 -43.10
C PRO A 380 1.02 14.18 -44.30
N THR A 381 1.18 15.48 -44.04
CA THR A 381 1.58 16.47 -45.04
C THR A 381 2.65 17.40 -44.47
N PRO A 382 3.55 17.97 -45.29
CA PRO A 382 4.59 18.87 -44.80
C PRO A 382 4.08 20.19 -44.19
N THR A 383 2.82 20.54 -44.43
CA THR A 383 2.21 21.82 -44.02
C THR A 383 1.34 21.73 -42.78
N ILE A 384 1.02 20.52 -42.30
CA ILE A 384 0.14 20.37 -41.13
C ILE A 384 0.92 20.60 -39.84
N GLY A 385 0.42 21.54 -39.01
CA GLY A 385 1.02 21.86 -37.72
C GLY A 385 0.56 20.89 -36.62
N PRO A 386 1.25 20.86 -35.46
CA PRO A 386 0.85 19.99 -34.36
C PRO A 386 -0.51 20.38 -33.76
N ALA A 387 -0.89 21.66 -33.76
CA ALA A 387 -2.23 22.08 -33.30
C ALA A 387 -3.36 21.60 -34.23
N ASP A 388 -3.09 21.48 -35.53
CA ASP A 388 -4.07 20.98 -36.52
C ASP A 388 -4.21 19.46 -36.42
N LEU A 389 -3.09 18.74 -36.29
CA LEU A 389 -3.08 17.29 -36.24
C LEU A 389 -3.45 16.75 -34.85
N PHE A 390 -3.09 17.46 -33.79
CA PHE A 390 -3.36 17.12 -32.38
C PHE A 390 -4.10 18.26 -31.67
N PRO A 391 -5.38 18.52 -31.98
CA PRO A 391 -6.15 19.55 -31.31
C PRO A 391 -6.38 19.20 -29.82
N PRO A 392 -6.65 20.20 -28.96
CA PRO A 392 -7.17 19.97 -27.62
C PRO A 392 -8.49 19.21 -27.68
N THR A 393 -8.49 17.98 -27.21
CA THR A 393 -9.64 17.08 -27.23
C THR A 393 -9.97 16.68 -25.80
N ARG A 394 -11.26 16.69 -25.46
CA ARG A 394 -11.76 16.20 -24.18
C ARG A 394 -11.91 14.69 -24.26
N ILE A 395 -11.25 13.97 -23.37
CA ILE A 395 -11.22 12.51 -23.36
C ILE A 395 -11.87 12.00 -22.07
N GLY A 396 -12.71 10.97 -22.21
CA GLY A 396 -13.27 10.22 -21.10
C GLY A 396 -14.37 10.95 -20.33
N PRO A 397 -14.97 10.27 -19.34
CA PRO A 397 -16.12 10.78 -18.59
C PRO A 397 -15.76 12.03 -17.74
N ASN A 398 -14.54 12.11 -17.20
CA ASN A 398 -13.97 13.27 -16.49
C ASN A 398 -13.62 14.52 -17.34
N GLN A 399 -13.90 14.55 -18.66
CA GLN A 399 -13.69 15.73 -19.53
C GLN A 399 -12.25 16.30 -19.57
N ILE A 400 -11.21 15.47 -19.40
CA ILE A 400 -9.81 15.93 -19.37
C ILE A 400 -9.37 16.37 -20.78
N VAL A 401 -8.82 17.58 -20.90
CA VAL A 401 -8.32 18.14 -22.17
C VAL A 401 -6.88 17.69 -22.43
N ARG A 402 -6.59 17.14 -23.61
CA ARG A 402 -5.23 16.78 -24.08
C ARG A 402 -5.07 16.98 -25.59
N PHE A 403 -3.84 17.07 -26.07
CA PHE A 403 -3.56 17.03 -27.51
C PHE A 403 -3.60 15.58 -28.02
N VAL A 404 -4.63 15.23 -28.79
CA VAL A 404 -4.86 13.88 -29.34
C VAL A 404 -4.90 13.94 -30.85
N CYS A 405 -4.29 12.97 -31.52
CA CYS A 405 -4.26 12.95 -32.97
C CYS A 405 -5.67 12.75 -33.55
N GLN A 406 -6.08 13.63 -34.46
CA GLN A 406 -7.41 13.56 -35.09
C GLN A 406 -7.61 12.28 -35.94
N ILE A 407 -6.53 11.77 -36.52
CA ILE A 407 -6.58 10.61 -37.42
C ILE A 407 -6.30 9.28 -36.72
N ASP A 408 -5.71 9.31 -35.53
CA ASP A 408 -5.44 8.12 -34.71
C ASP A 408 -5.55 8.48 -33.21
N PRO A 409 -6.72 8.27 -32.59
CA PRO A 409 -6.95 8.62 -31.19
C PRO A 409 -6.05 7.91 -30.19
N SER A 410 -5.29 6.89 -30.60
CA SER A 410 -4.29 6.22 -29.76
C SER A 410 -2.95 6.97 -29.71
N MET A 411 -2.83 8.12 -30.37
CA MET A 411 -1.64 8.97 -30.34
C MET A 411 -1.90 10.31 -29.62
N ALA A 412 -1.00 10.68 -28.71
CA ALA A 412 -1.01 11.98 -28.04
C ALA A 412 0.23 12.80 -28.33
N LEU A 413 0.16 14.11 -28.08
CA LEU A 413 1.26 15.06 -28.27
C LEU A 413 1.64 15.73 -26.94
N ALA A 414 2.95 15.88 -26.71
CA ALA A 414 3.54 16.70 -25.67
C ALA A 414 4.53 17.68 -26.30
N TYR A 415 4.40 18.99 -26.02
CA TYR A 415 5.45 19.95 -26.36
C TYR A 415 6.51 19.94 -25.27
N ALA A 416 7.79 20.00 -25.64
CA ALA A 416 8.90 20.05 -24.69
C ALA A 416 9.91 21.13 -25.09
N ASP A 417 10.42 21.85 -24.11
CA ASP A 417 11.40 22.93 -24.32
C ASP A 417 12.35 23.11 -23.12
N GLY A 418 13.58 23.59 -23.40
CA GLY A 418 14.61 23.83 -22.41
C GLY A 418 15.34 25.16 -22.59
N ALA A 419 15.14 26.07 -21.65
CA ALA A 419 15.79 27.37 -21.63
C ALA A 419 17.00 27.40 -20.69
N CYS A 420 18.02 28.19 -21.03
CA CYS A 420 19.11 28.49 -20.10
C CYS A 420 19.55 29.95 -20.24
N SER A 421 19.37 30.72 -19.17
CA SER A 421 19.95 32.06 -19.04
C SER A 421 21.46 31.95 -18.76
N ASN A 422 22.25 32.88 -19.29
CA ASN A 422 23.72 32.87 -19.20
C ASN A 422 24.36 31.56 -19.72
N ASN A 423 23.79 30.92 -20.74
CA ASN A 423 24.33 29.68 -21.29
C ASN A 423 25.79 29.83 -21.77
N GLY A 424 26.71 29.07 -21.18
CA GLY A 424 28.14 29.16 -21.45
C GLY A 424 28.85 30.37 -20.84
N GLN A 425 28.16 31.15 -20.00
CA GLN A 425 28.66 32.28 -19.21
C GLN A 425 28.60 31.92 -17.71
N PRO A 426 29.23 32.73 -16.82
CA PRO A 426 29.10 32.53 -15.37
C PRO A 426 27.64 32.53 -14.91
N GLU A 427 27.34 31.74 -13.89
CA GLU A 427 26.00 31.60 -13.29
C GLU A 427 24.90 31.23 -14.30
N PRO A 428 25.07 30.14 -15.08
CA PRO A 428 24.01 29.69 -15.96
C PRO A 428 22.83 29.15 -15.16
N ARG A 429 21.60 29.56 -15.50
CA ARG A 429 20.38 29.02 -14.89
C ARG A 429 19.53 28.38 -15.96
N GLY A 430 19.29 27.08 -15.82
CA GLY A 430 18.48 26.28 -16.75
C GLY A 430 17.07 26.05 -16.21
N GLY A 431 16.09 25.94 -17.09
CA GLY A 431 14.71 25.57 -16.79
C GLY A 431 14.14 24.74 -17.93
N TRP A 432 13.25 23.81 -17.61
CA TRP A 432 12.62 22.90 -18.57
C TRP A 432 11.11 22.98 -18.44
N ALA A 433 10.39 22.70 -19.53
CA ALA A 433 8.93 22.68 -19.54
C ALA A 433 8.35 21.61 -20.47
N VAL A 434 7.14 21.16 -20.14
CA VAL A 434 6.31 20.25 -20.93
C VAL A 434 4.86 20.75 -20.97
N ILE A 435 4.26 20.81 -22.16
CA ILE A 435 2.87 21.22 -22.36
C ILE A 435 2.06 20.03 -22.90
N LEU A 436 1.06 19.59 -22.14
CA LEU A 436 0.18 18.45 -22.49
C LEU A 436 -1.23 18.84 -22.91
N ALA A 437 -1.62 20.06 -22.55
CA ALA A 437 -2.88 20.69 -22.90
C ALA A 437 -2.67 22.21 -22.89
N PRO A 438 -3.58 23.00 -23.49
CA PRO A 438 -3.47 24.45 -23.47
C PRO A 438 -3.24 24.98 -22.04
N PRO A 439 -2.40 26.01 -21.83
CA PRO A 439 -2.10 26.53 -20.50
C PRO A 439 -3.33 26.91 -19.66
N ALA A 440 -4.38 27.42 -20.31
CA ALA A 440 -5.67 27.74 -19.68
C ALA A 440 -6.37 26.53 -19.03
N ASN A 441 -5.96 25.30 -19.37
CA ASN A 441 -6.50 24.04 -18.86
C ASN A 441 -5.57 23.36 -17.86
N GLY A 442 -4.52 24.05 -17.37
CA GLY A 442 -3.58 23.51 -16.38
C GLY A 442 -2.62 22.46 -16.95
N GLY A 443 -2.40 22.45 -18.28
CA GLY A 443 -1.56 21.48 -18.98
C GLY A 443 -0.05 21.78 -18.98
N VAL A 444 0.42 22.71 -18.15
CA VAL A 444 1.83 23.16 -18.09
C VAL A 444 2.53 22.51 -16.91
N LEU A 445 3.64 21.84 -17.18
CA LEU A 445 4.61 21.44 -16.18
C LEU A 445 5.95 22.11 -16.47
N SER A 446 6.57 22.73 -15.48
CA SER A 446 7.91 23.29 -15.63
C SER A 446 8.69 23.18 -14.33
N GLY A 447 10.02 23.25 -14.43
CA GLY A 447 10.91 23.16 -13.29
C GLY A 447 12.29 23.71 -13.60
N ARG A 448 13.04 24.10 -12.56
CA ARG A 448 14.43 24.49 -12.72
C ARG A 448 15.26 23.24 -13.05
N LEU A 449 16.26 23.40 -13.92
CA LEU A 449 17.21 22.34 -14.20
C LEU A 449 18.04 22.10 -12.92
N GLU A 450 18.08 20.86 -12.47
CA GLU A 450 18.72 20.48 -11.21
C GLU A 450 20.24 20.75 -11.27
N ASP A 451 20.78 21.42 -10.25
CA ASP A 451 22.22 21.65 -10.12
C ASP A 451 22.91 20.31 -9.77
N SER A 452 23.90 19.92 -10.58
CA SER A 452 24.75 18.77 -10.26
C SER A 452 26.16 19.28 -9.92
N GLN A 453 26.77 18.72 -8.87
CA GLN A 453 28.05 19.17 -8.29
C GLN A 453 29.19 19.37 -9.32
N ASP A 454 29.12 18.74 -10.50
CA ASP A 454 30.16 18.79 -11.54
C ASP A 454 29.70 19.22 -12.95
N LYS A 455 28.44 19.62 -13.17
CA LYS A 455 27.95 20.01 -14.52
C LYS A 455 27.10 21.27 -14.48
N ALA A 456 27.58 22.32 -15.17
CA ALA A 456 26.87 23.57 -15.34
C ALA A 456 25.53 23.37 -16.09
N ALA A 457 24.54 24.19 -15.74
CA ALA A 457 23.31 24.31 -16.51
C ALA A 457 23.63 24.77 -17.95
N THR A 458 23.02 24.11 -18.92
CA THR A 458 23.12 24.50 -20.33
C THR A 458 21.77 24.28 -20.99
N SER A 459 21.49 25.01 -22.07
CA SER A 459 20.23 24.83 -22.83
C SER A 459 20.08 23.36 -23.28
N ASN A 460 21.15 22.73 -23.80
CA ASN A 460 21.10 21.32 -24.20
C ASN A 460 20.75 20.34 -23.05
N ARG A 461 21.13 20.64 -21.81
CA ARG A 461 20.73 19.81 -20.65
C ARG A 461 19.27 20.05 -20.28
N ALA A 462 18.81 21.29 -20.35
CA ALA A 462 17.41 21.64 -20.11
C ALA A 462 16.49 20.98 -21.14
N GLU A 463 16.86 20.98 -22.42
CA GLU A 463 16.15 20.31 -23.50
C GLU A 463 16.03 18.79 -23.27
N LEU A 464 17.13 18.14 -22.86
CA LEU A 464 17.12 16.71 -22.55
C LEU A 464 16.23 16.40 -21.35
N ARG A 465 16.27 17.26 -20.34
CA ARG A 465 15.46 17.13 -19.13
C ARG A 465 13.97 17.29 -19.42
N ALA A 466 13.59 18.19 -20.33
CA ALA A 466 12.23 18.37 -20.80
C ALA A 466 11.70 17.13 -21.54
N ALA A 467 12.50 16.55 -22.43
CA ALA A 467 12.14 15.31 -23.14
C ALA A 467 11.96 14.12 -22.18
N VAL A 468 12.85 13.98 -21.17
CA VAL A 468 12.69 12.98 -20.11
C VAL A 468 11.44 13.24 -19.29
N ALA A 469 11.17 14.50 -18.94
CA ALA A 469 9.98 14.87 -18.19
C ALA A 469 8.71 14.47 -18.94
N ALA A 470 8.65 14.72 -20.25
CA ALA A 470 7.49 14.36 -21.07
C ALA A 470 7.18 12.86 -21.01
N LEU A 471 8.19 11.98 -21.04
CA LEU A 471 7.99 10.54 -20.94
C LEU A 471 7.56 10.09 -19.54
N ARG A 472 8.07 10.73 -18.49
CA ARG A 472 7.82 10.33 -17.10
C ARG A 472 6.57 10.95 -16.48
N LEU A 473 5.99 11.93 -17.15
CA LEU A 473 4.87 12.73 -16.64
C LEU A 473 3.62 11.90 -16.37
N ARG A 474 3.39 10.85 -17.18
CA ARG A 474 2.22 9.99 -17.10
C ARG A 474 2.58 8.57 -17.49
N ASN A 475 1.79 7.63 -16.98
CA ASN A 475 1.66 6.31 -17.56
C ASN A 475 0.84 6.45 -18.87
N TRP A 476 1.53 6.75 -19.97
CA TRP A 476 0.89 7.01 -21.27
C TRP A 476 0.17 5.77 -21.81
N GLU A 477 0.78 4.60 -21.64
CA GLU A 477 0.22 3.29 -22.01
C GLU A 477 -1.04 2.96 -21.20
N GLY A 478 -1.07 3.31 -19.91
CA GLY A 478 -2.24 3.13 -19.04
C GLY A 478 -3.44 4.00 -19.42
N LEU A 479 -3.22 5.00 -20.30
CA LEU A 479 -4.28 5.81 -20.90
C LEU A 479 -4.80 5.23 -22.23
N GLY A 480 -4.37 4.01 -22.60
CA GLY A 480 -4.75 3.37 -23.87
C GLY A 480 -4.03 3.94 -25.10
N LEU A 481 -3.01 4.79 -24.90
CA LEU A 481 -2.22 5.36 -25.98
C LEU A 481 -1.18 4.34 -26.46
N LYS A 482 -1.03 4.24 -27.77
CA LYS A 482 -0.01 3.42 -28.42
C LYS A 482 1.20 4.24 -28.86
N CYS A 483 1.08 5.56 -28.91
CA CYS A 483 2.17 6.46 -29.28
C CYS A 483 2.11 7.78 -28.51
N ILE A 484 3.27 8.23 -28.02
CA ILE A 484 3.48 9.60 -27.55
C ILE A 484 4.42 10.33 -28.52
N VAL A 485 3.98 11.47 -29.04
CA VAL A 485 4.77 12.35 -29.90
C VAL A 485 5.30 13.51 -29.05
N ILE A 486 6.61 13.64 -28.95
CA ILE A 486 7.25 14.79 -28.29
C ILE A 486 7.64 15.80 -29.37
N ALA A 487 6.95 16.95 -29.40
CA ALA A 487 7.28 18.07 -30.25
C ALA A 487 8.30 18.99 -29.57
N THR A 488 9.38 19.31 -30.29
CA THR A 488 10.46 20.19 -29.82
C THR A 488 11.11 20.90 -31.00
N ASP A 489 11.61 22.13 -30.80
CA ASP A 489 12.44 22.85 -31.77
C ASP A 489 13.93 22.42 -31.69
N SER A 490 14.29 21.59 -30.71
CA SER A 490 15.66 21.18 -30.44
C SER A 490 16.16 20.12 -31.42
N THR A 491 16.85 20.58 -32.46
CA THR A 491 17.58 19.69 -33.38
C THR A 491 18.62 18.81 -32.67
N TYR A 492 19.10 19.23 -31.50
CA TYR A 492 20.01 18.46 -30.65
C TYR A 492 19.34 17.20 -30.09
N ILE A 493 18.08 17.31 -29.63
CA ILE A 493 17.28 16.18 -29.15
C ILE A 493 16.90 15.26 -30.30
N VAL A 494 16.32 15.83 -31.37
CA VAL A 494 15.82 15.04 -32.51
C VAL A 494 16.94 14.26 -33.17
N ASN A 495 18.06 14.90 -33.55
CA ASN A 495 19.18 14.19 -34.18
C ASN A 495 19.97 13.35 -33.18
N GLY A 496 20.08 13.80 -31.92
CA GLY A 496 20.80 13.06 -30.90
C GLY A 496 20.14 11.72 -30.59
N ALA A 497 18.83 11.70 -30.34
CA ALA A 497 18.12 10.47 -29.99
C ALA A 497 17.97 9.50 -31.18
N THR A 498 17.81 10.03 -32.40
CA THR A 498 17.47 9.21 -33.58
C THR A 498 18.68 8.78 -34.41
N LYS A 499 19.80 9.53 -34.34
CA LYS A 499 21.02 9.31 -35.13
C LYS A 499 22.28 9.12 -34.26
N TRP A 500 22.62 10.09 -33.41
CA TRP A 500 23.94 10.11 -32.76
C TRP A 500 24.06 9.11 -31.61
N ALA A 501 23.04 9.01 -30.76
CA ALA A 501 23.01 8.13 -29.60
C ALA A 501 23.25 6.67 -29.95
N LYS A 502 22.73 6.19 -31.09
CA LYS A 502 22.98 4.83 -31.60
C LYS A 502 24.47 4.57 -31.80
N THR A 503 25.17 5.55 -32.39
CA THR A 503 26.62 5.48 -32.61
C THR A 503 27.39 5.63 -31.30
N TRP A 504 26.98 6.53 -30.41
CA TRP A 504 27.62 6.71 -29.10
C TRP A 504 27.52 5.47 -28.24
N VAL A 505 26.34 4.87 -28.09
CA VAL A 505 26.14 3.63 -27.33
C VAL A 505 27.03 2.51 -27.86
N THR A 506 27.11 2.34 -29.18
CA THR A 506 27.94 1.30 -29.81
C THR A 506 29.45 1.56 -29.61
N ASN A 507 29.87 2.83 -29.58
CA ASN A 507 31.27 3.22 -29.43
C ASN A 507 31.65 3.58 -27.97
N GLY A 508 30.93 3.04 -26.98
CA GLY A 508 31.26 3.24 -25.56
C GLY A 508 31.11 4.68 -25.08
N TRP A 509 30.12 5.40 -25.62
CA TRP A 509 29.82 6.82 -25.41
C TRP A 509 30.88 7.81 -25.93
N LYS A 510 31.54 7.46 -27.03
CA LYS A 510 32.52 8.34 -27.70
C LYS A 510 32.00 8.92 -29.00
N THR A 511 32.36 10.18 -29.26
CA THR A 511 32.11 10.89 -30.52
C THR A 511 33.05 10.38 -31.62
N ARG A 512 32.77 10.72 -32.89
CA ARG A 512 33.64 10.38 -34.04
C ARG A 512 35.05 10.95 -33.92
N ALA A 513 35.22 12.02 -33.15
CA ALA A 513 36.52 12.65 -32.86
C ALA A 513 37.25 12.01 -31.66
N GLY A 514 36.72 10.94 -31.07
CA GLY A 514 37.33 10.21 -29.96
C GLY A 514 37.08 10.80 -28.57
N ALA A 515 36.47 11.99 -28.48
CA ALA A 515 36.07 12.62 -27.21
C ALA A 515 34.76 12.03 -26.67
N ASP A 516 34.55 12.11 -25.36
CA ASP A 516 33.32 11.64 -24.71
C ASP A 516 32.08 12.43 -25.16
N ALA A 517 30.96 11.73 -25.33
CA ALA A 517 29.68 12.33 -25.66
C ALA A 517 29.20 13.23 -24.50
N LYS A 518 28.93 14.49 -24.81
CA LYS A 518 28.40 15.45 -23.83
C LYS A 518 27.00 15.03 -23.37
N ASN A 519 26.68 15.33 -22.10
CA ASN A 519 25.38 15.06 -21.47
C ASN A 519 24.99 13.58 -21.42
N LYS A 520 25.99 12.68 -21.42
CA LYS A 520 25.81 11.22 -21.36
C LYS A 520 24.78 10.78 -20.30
N ASP A 521 24.81 11.38 -19.11
CA ASP A 521 23.90 11.09 -18.00
C ASP A 521 22.42 11.25 -18.37
N LEU A 522 22.06 12.35 -19.04
CA LEU A 522 20.69 12.61 -19.45
C LEU A 522 20.32 11.83 -20.72
N TRP A 523 21.29 11.53 -21.57
CA TRP A 523 21.08 10.64 -22.72
C TRP A 523 20.79 9.20 -22.30
N GLU A 524 21.57 8.65 -21.36
CA GLU A 524 21.33 7.32 -20.78
C GLU A 524 19.95 7.25 -20.13
N LEU A 525 19.53 8.34 -19.46
CA LEU A 525 18.21 8.46 -18.87
C LEU A 525 17.11 8.44 -19.93
N LEU A 526 17.19 9.32 -20.93
CA LEU A 526 16.19 9.41 -22.01
C LEU A 526 16.03 8.07 -22.74
N LEU A 527 17.13 7.41 -23.11
CA LEU A 527 17.08 6.13 -23.84
C LEU A 527 16.57 4.98 -22.97
N SER A 528 16.81 5.02 -21.66
CA SER A 528 16.24 4.06 -20.72
C SER A 528 14.73 4.26 -20.58
N GLU A 529 14.24 5.49 -20.51
CA GLU A 529 12.79 5.76 -20.48
C GLU A 529 12.11 5.35 -21.79
N VAL A 530 12.73 5.60 -22.94
CA VAL A 530 12.23 5.06 -24.23
C VAL A 530 12.21 3.53 -24.22
N GLY A 531 13.18 2.88 -23.57
CA GLY A 531 13.22 1.43 -23.36
C GLY A 531 12.02 0.93 -22.57
N LYS A 532 11.70 1.58 -21.45
CA LYS A 532 10.53 1.27 -20.61
C LYS A 532 9.22 1.45 -21.37
N CYS A 533 9.05 2.59 -22.05
CA CYS A 533 7.86 2.84 -22.89
C CYS A 533 7.67 1.72 -23.91
N LYS A 534 8.74 1.32 -24.61
CA LYS A 534 8.71 0.23 -25.58
C LYS A 534 8.34 -1.12 -24.94
N ALA A 535 8.89 -1.44 -23.78
CA ALA A 535 8.58 -2.68 -23.05
C ALA A 535 7.09 -2.73 -22.64
N ASN A 536 6.50 -1.58 -22.35
CA ASN A 536 5.10 -1.43 -22.00
C ASN A 536 4.17 -1.23 -23.22
N GLY A 537 4.67 -1.40 -24.45
CA GLY A 537 3.88 -1.30 -25.69
C GLY A 537 3.61 0.13 -26.19
N LEU A 538 4.22 1.15 -25.59
CA LEU A 538 4.14 2.55 -26.03
C LEU A 538 5.29 2.90 -26.97
N ARG A 539 4.95 3.39 -28.17
CA ARG A 539 5.90 3.96 -29.11
C ARG A 539 6.20 5.43 -28.75
N VAL A 540 7.47 5.82 -28.86
CA VAL A 540 7.91 7.22 -28.66
C VAL A 540 8.42 7.79 -29.97
N ASP A 541 7.81 8.88 -30.41
CA ASP A 541 8.18 9.61 -31.62
C ASP A 541 8.61 11.05 -31.28
N LEU A 542 9.62 11.56 -31.99
CA LEU A 542 10.07 12.95 -31.88
C LEU A 542 9.65 13.73 -33.11
N TRP A 543 8.98 14.86 -32.92
CA TRP A 543 8.58 15.77 -34.00
C TRP A 543 9.40 17.06 -33.91
N SER A 544 10.22 17.31 -34.94
CA SER A 544 10.90 18.60 -35.09
C SER A 544 9.90 19.65 -35.57
N ILE A 545 9.71 20.70 -34.77
CA ILE A 545 8.77 21.79 -35.06
C ILE A 545 9.51 23.14 -35.11
N GLY A 546 8.88 24.16 -35.70
CA GLY A 546 9.40 25.53 -35.65
C GLY A 546 9.20 26.16 -34.27
N ARG A 547 10.07 27.12 -33.92
CA ARG A 547 10.06 27.79 -32.60
C ARG A 547 8.76 28.50 -32.29
N GLU A 548 8.15 29.07 -33.32
CA GLU A 548 6.87 29.77 -33.25
C GLU A 548 5.75 28.85 -32.75
N LEU A 549 5.83 27.55 -33.04
CA LEU A 549 4.87 26.54 -32.61
C LEU A 549 5.15 26.01 -31.20
N ASN A 550 6.31 26.30 -30.62
CA ASN A 550 6.73 25.85 -29.27
C ASN A 550 6.74 26.99 -28.22
N SER A 551 6.11 28.13 -28.53
CA SER A 551 6.24 29.37 -27.75
C SER A 551 5.78 29.26 -26.29
N ASP A 552 4.72 28.50 -26.01
CA ASP A 552 4.24 28.28 -24.63
C ASP A 552 5.24 27.48 -23.78
N ALA A 553 5.89 26.49 -24.38
CA ALA A 553 6.91 25.68 -23.70
C ALA A 553 8.18 26.50 -23.44
N ASP A 554 8.64 27.28 -24.42
CA ASP A 554 9.78 28.20 -24.27
C ASP A 554 9.53 29.26 -23.19
N ALA A 555 8.34 29.85 -23.16
CA ALA A 555 7.97 30.81 -22.12
C ALA A 555 7.99 30.18 -20.72
N ALA A 556 7.40 28.99 -20.56
CA ALA A 556 7.38 28.27 -19.28
C ALA A 556 8.79 27.84 -18.82
N ALA A 557 9.64 27.40 -19.75
CA ALA A 557 11.02 27.02 -19.45
C ALA A 557 11.88 28.22 -19.04
N LYS A 558 11.73 29.38 -19.71
CA LYS A 558 12.40 30.64 -19.34
C LYS A 558 11.95 31.14 -17.97
N GLN A 559 10.66 31.05 -17.67
CA GLN A 559 10.14 31.41 -16.36
C GLN A 559 10.77 30.52 -15.28
N ALA A 560 10.79 29.20 -15.48
CA ALA A 560 11.40 28.27 -14.54
C ALA A 560 12.91 28.49 -14.35
N ALA A 561 13.63 28.89 -15.40
CA ALA A 561 15.05 29.26 -15.33
C ALA A 561 15.30 30.54 -14.51
N SER A 562 14.33 31.45 -14.47
CA SER A 562 14.42 32.73 -13.76
C SER A 562 14.05 32.66 -12.28
N THR A 563 13.42 31.57 -11.84
CA THR A 563 13.03 31.36 -10.44
C THR A 563 14.27 31.30 -9.53
N GLU A 564 14.40 32.25 -8.60
CA GLU A 564 15.44 32.25 -7.58
C GLU A 564 15.29 31.03 -6.68
N VAL A 565 16.28 30.14 -6.72
CA VAL A 565 16.42 29.05 -5.75
C VAL A 565 17.25 29.61 -4.62
N THR A 566 16.59 29.91 -3.51
CA THR A 566 17.28 30.09 -2.23
C THR A 566 17.71 28.71 -1.76
N SER A 567 18.82 28.22 -2.31
CA SER A 567 19.53 27.06 -1.79
C SER A 567 20.09 27.46 -0.42
N ILE A 568 19.43 27.03 0.66
CA ILE A 568 20.06 26.99 1.97
C ILE A 568 20.56 25.55 2.17
N THR A 569 21.75 25.28 1.63
CA THR A 569 22.55 24.12 2.01
C THR A 569 23.42 24.47 3.22
N GLU A 570 23.59 23.47 4.06
CA GLU A 570 24.17 23.41 5.41
C GLU A 570 25.36 24.34 5.78
N ALA A 571 25.36 24.70 7.08
CA ALA A 571 26.43 25.25 7.94
C ALA A 571 26.46 26.78 8.18
N LEU A 572 25.89 27.15 9.35
CA LEU A 572 26.07 28.31 10.24
C LEU A 572 26.97 29.49 9.77
N PRO A 573 26.52 30.74 10.03
CA PRO A 573 27.28 31.67 10.86
C PRO A 573 26.99 31.34 12.32
N SER A 574 28.06 31.10 13.07
CA SER A 574 28.08 31.09 14.53
C SER A 574 27.79 32.50 15.07
N ASP A 575 26.54 32.94 14.92
CA ASP A 575 26.01 34.08 15.65
C ASP A 575 25.11 33.54 16.75
N VAL A 576 25.50 33.90 17.98
CA VAL A 576 24.88 33.58 19.25
C VAL A 576 23.37 33.68 19.14
N ILE A 577 22.67 32.56 19.33
CA ILE A 577 21.21 32.53 19.52
C ILE A 577 20.94 33.44 20.72
N SER A 578 20.22 34.54 20.52
CA SER A 578 19.69 35.30 21.66
C SER A 578 18.61 34.43 22.31
N ASP A 579 18.68 34.26 23.62
CA ASP A 579 17.92 33.32 24.45
C ASP A 579 16.40 33.60 24.51
N THR A 580 15.87 34.51 23.69
CA THR A 580 14.54 35.10 23.88
C THR A 580 13.55 34.97 22.72
N ASP A 581 13.97 34.53 21.52
CA ASP A 581 13.05 34.41 20.37
C ASP A 581 12.46 33.00 20.23
N PRO A 582 11.14 32.85 19.98
CA PRO A 582 10.51 31.54 19.82
C PRO A 582 11.11 30.78 18.63
N TYR A 583 11.47 29.52 18.89
CA TYR A 583 12.14 28.61 17.95
C TYR A 583 11.18 27.50 17.52
N ILE A 584 10.90 27.42 16.21
CA ILE A 584 10.09 26.38 15.58
C ILE A 584 10.99 25.39 14.85
N LEU A 585 10.86 24.10 15.17
CA LEU A 585 11.39 23.02 14.34
C LEU A 585 10.27 22.44 13.47
N ALA A 586 10.35 22.62 12.16
CA ALA A 586 9.42 22.01 11.21
C ALA A 586 9.98 20.68 10.67
N LEU A 587 9.19 19.61 10.78
CA LEU A 587 9.51 18.27 10.29
C LEU A 587 8.80 18.03 8.96
N CYS A 588 9.57 17.94 7.88
CA CYS A 588 9.08 17.85 6.50
C CYS A 588 9.85 16.76 5.71
N PHE A 589 9.57 15.48 5.92
CA PHE A 589 10.38 14.39 5.34
C PHE A 589 9.94 13.95 3.93
N ASP A 590 8.68 14.13 3.56
CA ASP A 590 8.14 13.56 2.32
C ASP A 590 8.05 14.60 1.17
N TYR A 591 7.49 15.78 1.41
CA TYR A 591 7.20 16.77 0.34
C TYR A 591 7.36 18.22 0.80
N GLU A 592 8.60 18.68 0.96
CA GLU A 592 8.92 20.07 1.30
C GLU A 592 8.28 21.09 0.34
N GLU A 593 8.37 20.84 -0.98
CA GLU A 593 7.80 21.74 -1.98
C GLU A 593 6.26 21.87 -1.87
N LEU A 594 5.57 20.80 -1.48
CA LEU A 594 4.11 20.85 -1.32
C LEU A 594 3.74 21.66 -0.09
N PHE A 595 4.48 21.48 1.01
CA PHE A 595 4.32 22.31 2.20
C PHE A 595 4.56 23.80 1.88
N ASP A 596 5.58 24.11 1.08
CA ASP A 596 5.87 25.49 0.68
C ASP A 596 4.88 26.09 -0.31
N ASN A 597 4.34 25.29 -1.22
CA ASN A 597 3.45 25.79 -2.25
C ASN A 597 2.01 25.90 -1.75
N VAL A 598 1.49 24.86 -1.09
CA VAL A 598 0.11 24.82 -0.57
C VAL A 598 -0.01 25.67 0.68
N PHE A 599 0.94 25.55 1.60
CA PHE A 599 0.94 26.27 2.88
C PHE A 599 1.88 27.48 2.87
N LYS A 600 2.13 28.06 1.69
CA LYS A 600 3.01 29.24 1.51
C LYS A 600 2.66 30.38 2.47
N SER A 601 1.37 30.65 2.61
CA SER A 601 0.84 31.69 3.49
C SER A 601 1.19 31.40 4.95
N LEU A 602 0.91 30.18 5.43
CA LEU A 602 1.27 29.71 6.76
C LEU A 602 2.78 29.84 7.03
N VAL A 603 3.60 29.30 6.12
CA VAL A 603 5.07 29.34 6.20
C VAL A 603 5.56 30.77 6.34
N SER A 604 5.05 31.68 5.51
CA SER A 604 5.43 33.10 5.54
C SER A 604 5.03 33.77 6.85
N LYS A 605 3.83 33.48 7.36
CA LYS A 605 3.33 34.03 8.63
C LYS A 605 4.11 33.50 9.84
N LEU A 606 4.47 32.22 9.86
CA LEU A 606 5.29 31.63 10.93
C LEU A 606 6.72 32.20 10.92
N ALA A 607 7.35 32.26 9.75
CA ALA A 607 8.71 32.81 9.60
C ALA A 607 8.80 34.30 9.98
N ALA A 608 7.70 35.05 9.82
CA ALA A 608 7.62 36.45 10.26
C ALA A 608 7.50 36.64 11.78
N LYS A 609 7.22 35.57 12.54
CA LYS A 609 6.93 35.63 13.99
C LYS A 609 7.90 34.84 14.86
N ALA A 610 8.62 33.88 14.28
CA ALA A 610 9.51 32.98 14.99
C ALA A 610 10.64 32.52 14.09
N LYS A 611 11.79 32.18 14.69
CA LYS A 611 12.87 31.53 13.96
C LYS A 611 12.43 30.10 13.63
N MET A 612 12.31 29.78 12.35
CA MET A 612 11.91 28.45 11.89
C MET A 612 13.10 27.72 11.27
N VAL A 613 13.40 26.52 11.78
CA VAL A 613 14.38 25.59 11.19
C VAL A 613 13.63 24.38 10.67
N ARG A 614 14.05 23.88 9.51
CA ARG A 614 13.45 22.69 8.89
C ARG A 614 14.37 21.50 8.99
N ALA A 615 13.77 20.33 9.21
CA ALA A 615 14.42 19.05 9.07
C ALA A 615 13.73 18.24 7.98
N THR A 616 14.46 17.98 6.91
CA THR A 616 13.98 17.25 5.72
C THR A 616 14.41 15.79 5.71
N THR A 617 15.20 15.37 6.70
CA THR A 617 15.58 13.96 6.89
C THR A 617 15.46 13.57 8.36
N PRO A 618 15.23 12.27 8.67
CA PRO A 618 15.16 11.79 10.04
C PRO A 618 16.42 12.08 10.86
N ASN A 619 17.60 12.01 10.23
CA ASN A 619 18.87 12.29 10.88
C ASN A 619 19.02 13.78 11.23
N ALA A 620 18.65 14.67 10.31
CA ALA A 620 18.64 16.11 10.57
C ALA A 620 17.66 16.47 11.70
N ALA A 621 16.47 15.84 11.70
CA ALA A 621 15.48 16.02 12.76
C ALA A 621 16.02 15.58 14.12
N LEU A 622 16.62 14.38 14.20
CA LEU A 622 17.21 13.89 15.45
C LEU A 622 18.38 14.75 15.93
N ALA A 623 19.15 15.36 15.03
CA ALA A 623 20.21 16.30 15.41
C ALA A 623 19.62 17.55 16.08
N GLN A 624 18.59 18.15 15.48
CA GLN A 624 17.92 19.33 16.05
C GLN A 624 17.18 19.02 17.36
N LEU A 625 16.49 17.88 17.45
CA LEU A 625 15.76 17.44 18.65
C LEU A 625 16.66 17.07 19.85
N LYS A 626 17.99 17.05 19.64
CA LYS A 626 19.01 16.81 20.67
C LYS A 626 19.88 18.04 20.96
N GLN A 627 19.84 19.05 20.10
CA GLN A 627 20.62 20.27 20.24
C GLN A 627 19.97 21.20 21.28
N GLN A 628 20.80 21.96 21.99
CA GLN A 628 20.34 23.02 22.89
C GLN A 628 20.47 24.39 22.20
N PRO A 629 19.49 25.31 22.36
CA PRO A 629 18.24 25.12 23.09
C PRO A 629 17.26 24.19 22.36
N LEU A 630 16.48 23.41 23.11
CA LEU A 630 15.45 22.52 22.54
C LEU A 630 14.30 23.33 21.90
N PRO A 631 13.65 22.81 20.85
CA PRO A 631 12.49 23.45 20.26
C PRO A 631 11.31 23.48 21.23
N SER A 632 10.80 24.67 21.51
CA SER A 632 9.55 24.84 22.27
C SER A 632 8.31 24.60 21.40
N ILE A 633 8.45 24.73 20.07
CA ILE A 633 7.39 24.49 19.09
C ILE A 633 7.92 23.52 18.03
N ILE A 634 7.20 22.44 17.78
CA ILE A 634 7.49 21.46 16.74
C ILE A 634 6.31 21.42 15.79
N LEU A 635 6.55 21.79 14.53
CA LEU A 635 5.55 21.72 13.48
C LEU A 635 5.75 20.43 12.69
N VAL A 636 4.79 19.53 12.72
CA VAL A 636 4.79 18.32 11.89
C VAL A 636 4.03 18.65 10.62
N ALA A 637 4.77 18.78 9.52
CA ALA A 637 4.22 19.24 8.26
C ALA A 637 3.69 18.10 7.37
N ASP A 638 4.10 16.86 7.60
CA ASP A 638 3.68 15.71 6.80
C ASP A 638 3.56 14.41 7.62
N GLY A 639 2.96 13.39 6.99
CA GLY A 639 2.65 12.11 7.60
C GLY A 639 3.86 11.20 7.86
N ALA A 640 5.05 11.55 7.37
CA ALA A 640 6.23 10.70 7.46
C ALA A 640 6.66 10.38 8.89
N ILE A 641 6.37 11.28 9.84
CA ILE A 641 6.63 11.05 11.26
C ILE A 641 5.96 9.75 11.79
N THR A 642 4.85 9.32 11.18
CA THR A 642 4.17 8.07 11.54
C THR A 642 5.01 6.82 11.19
N ARG A 643 5.99 6.95 10.29
CA ARG A 643 6.91 5.87 9.89
C ARG A 643 8.28 5.98 10.58
N GLU A 644 8.69 7.18 10.97
CA GLU A 644 9.99 7.45 11.58
C GLU A 644 10.02 7.26 13.11
N LYS A 645 10.04 6.01 13.58
CA LYS A 645 9.93 5.64 15.00
C LYS A 645 10.82 6.46 15.95
N LYS A 646 12.11 6.60 15.64
CA LYS A 646 13.07 7.30 16.54
C LYS A 646 12.78 8.79 16.65
N VAL A 647 12.39 9.43 15.55
CA VAL A 647 12.00 10.85 15.55
C VAL A 647 10.70 11.00 16.33
N ARG A 648 9.72 10.14 16.06
CA ARG A 648 8.41 10.15 16.71
C ARG A 648 8.50 9.99 18.22
N GLU A 649 9.22 8.99 18.71
CA GLU A 649 9.45 8.79 20.15
C GLU A 649 10.02 10.06 20.80
N ARG A 650 11.04 10.67 20.16
CA ARG A 650 11.66 11.88 20.68
C ARG A 650 10.73 13.09 20.68
N VAL A 651 9.90 13.25 19.65
CA VAL A 651 8.88 14.32 19.58
C VAL A 651 7.83 14.12 20.67
N ILE A 652 7.39 12.88 20.93
CA ILE A 652 6.44 12.54 21.99
C ILE A 652 7.03 12.83 23.38
N ASP A 653 8.31 12.52 23.60
CA ASP A 653 8.99 12.86 24.86
C ASP A 653 9.00 14.38 25.08
N LEU A 654 9.41 15.16 24.08
CA LEU A 654 9.42 16.63 24.18
C LEU A 654 8.01 17.21 24.38
N LEU A 655 7.01 16.65 23.71
CA LEU A 655 5.60 16.99 23.93
C LEU A 655 5.21 16.78 25.39
N ARG A 656 5.53 15.62 25.97
CA ARG A 656 5.23 15.30 27.37
C ARG A 656 5.99 16.21 28.33
N ASP A 657 7.18 16.66 27.95
CA ASP A 657 8.06 17.54 28.75
C ASP A 657 7.72 19.03 28.64
N GLY A 658 6.78 19.45 27.78
CA GLY A 658 6.29 20.82 27.72
C GLY A 658 6.29 21.50 26.35
N ALA A 659 6.80 20.84 25.31
CA ALA A 659 6.77 21.40 23.96
C ALA A 659 5.35 21.44 23.39
N THR A 660 5.09 22.41 22.51
CA THR A 660 3.88 22.44 21.69
C THR A 660 4.17 21.74 20.37
N VAL A 661 3.44 20.66 20.08
CA VAL A 661 3.51 19.95 18.79
C VAL A 661 2.25 20.28 18.00
N VAL A 662 2.40 20.79 16.77
CA VAL A 662 1.27 21.10 15.90
C VAL A 662 1.36 20.24 14.64
N LEU A 663 0.36 19.39 14.44
CA LEU A 663 0.15 18.60 13.23
C LEU A 663 -0.65 19.46 12.25
N ALA A 664 0.00 19.92 11.20
CA ALA A 664 -0.58 20.81 10.20
C ALA A 664 0.02 20.51 8.83
N GLY A 665 -0.28 21.35 7.84
CA GLY A 665 0.25 21.15 6.50
C GLY A 665 -0.33 19.89 5.86
N CYS A 666 0.53 19.07 5.31
CA CYS A 666 0.17 17.86 4.60
C CYS A 666 -0.09 16.65 5.51
N PHE A 667 0.07 16.75 6.83
CA PHE A 667 -0.12 15.63 7.76
C PHE A 667 -1.49 14.95 7.60
N SER A 668 -2.58 15.73 7.63
CA SER A 668 -3.96 15.24 7.48
C SER A 668 -4.20 14.57 6.12
N ASN A 669 -3.47 14.97 5.08
CA ASN A 669 -3.63 14.45 3.73
C ASN A 669 -2.85 13.13 3.48
N MET A 670 -1.78 12.89 4.25
CA MET A 670 -0.77 11.86 3.93
C MET A 670 -0.70 10.69 4.93
N VAL A 671 -1.68 10.58 5.83
CA VAL A 671 -1.70 9.56 6.89
C VAL A 671 -2.89 8.65 6.67
N SER A 672 -2.71 7.31 6.70
CA SER A 672 -3.82 6.34 6.61
C SER A 672 -4.62 6.25 7.92
N GLU A 673 -5.79 5.59 7.93
CA GLU A 673 -6.61 5.41 9.14
C GLU A 673 -5.86 4.71 10.28
N GLY A 674 -5.14 3.62 9.96
CA GLY A 674 -4.33 2.89 10.92
C GLY A 674 -3.12 3.69 11.41
N GLN A 675 -2.45 4.44 10.54
CA GLN A 675 -1.35 5.32 10.95
C GLN A 675 -1.84 6.45 11.86
N PHE A 676 -2.99 7.06 11.54
CA PHE A 676 -3.61 8.12 12.33
C PHE A 676 -3.92 7.60 13.74
N THR A 677 -4.70 6.53 13.83
CA THR A 677 -5.16 5.97 15.11
C THR A 677 -3.99 5.51 15.98
N ARG A 678 -2.98 4.83 15.40
CA ARG A 678 -1.77 4.42 16.14
C ARG A 678 -0.98 5.61 16.65
N PHE A 679 -0.77 6.63 15.82
CA PHE A 679 0.00 7.83 16.20
C PHE A 679 -0.61 8.52 17.42
N PHE A 680 -1.91 8.75 17.44
CA PHE A 680 -2.57 9.35 18.60
C PHE A 680 -2.66 8.41 19.81
N THR A 681 -2.81 7.10 19.58
CA THR A 681 -2.78 6.10 20.65
C THR A 681 -1.43 6.07 21.37
N GLU A 682 -0.31 6.11 20.63
CA GLU A 682 1.05 6.17 21.20
C GLU A 682 1.27 7.44 22.05
N ILE A 683 0.63 8.55 21.66
CA ILE A 683 0.63 9.79 22.43
C ILE A 683 -0.19 9.66 23.71
N GLY A 684 -1.24 8.82 23.71
CA GLY A 684 -2.17 8.61 24.81
C GLY A 684 -3.54 9.27 24.59
N LEU A 685 -3.91 9.52 23.34
CA LEU A 685 -5.18 10.13 22.93
C LEU A 685 -6.05 9.10 22.21
N PRO A 686 -7.36 9.02 22.49
CA PRO A 686 -8.26 8.02 21.89
C PRO A 686 -8.71 8.41 20.47
N TRP A 687 -7.99 9.31 19.81
CA TRP A 687 -8.42 9.92 18.55
C TRP A 687 -8.30 8.91 17.41
N SER A 688 -9.33 8.88 16.57
CA SER A 688 -9.35 8.07 15.36
C SER A 688 -9.74 8.93 14.16
N ARG A 689 -9.51 8.40 12.95
CA ARG A 689 -9.78 9.11 11.71
C ARG A 689 -11.28 9.34 11.52
N GLY A 690 -11.67 10.58 11.26
CA GLY A 690 -13.05 10.99 11.00
C GLY A 690 -13.39 11.06 9.52
N GLY A 691 -14.50 11.73 9.20
CA GLY A 691 -14.90 12.01 7.83
C GLY A 691 -13.88 12.89 7.10
N TYR A 692 -14.02 12.95 5.77
CA TYR A 692 -13.24 13.85 4.92
C TYR A 692 -14.18 14.60 3.99
N GLY A 693 -14.09 15.93 3.97
CA GLY A 693 -15.03 16.75 3.21
C GLY A 693 -14.75 18.23 3.33
N ARG A 694 -15.44 19.02 2.50
CA ARG A 694 -15.49 20.47 2.64
C ARG A 694 -16.70 20.82 3.48
N GLU A 695 -16.48 21.51 4.59
CA GLU A 695 -17.50 21.85 5.57
C GLU A 695 -17.26 23.26 6.11
N ASP A 696 -18.34 23.89 6.56
CA ASP A 696 -18.26 25.12 7.34
C ASP A 696 -18.12 24.76 8.82
N VAL A 697 -16.98 25.14 9.40
CA VAL A 697 -16.67 24.85 10.80
C VAL A 697 -16.82 26.09 11.66
N SER A 698 -17.24 25.88 12.90
CA SER A 698 -17.51 26.95 13.86
C SER A 698 -16.69 26.79 15.13
N LEU A 699 -16.22 27.93 15.66
CA LEU A 699 -15.36 27.98 16.84
C LEU A 699 -16.14 27.71 18.13
N HIS A 700 -15.67 26.75 18.93
CA HIS A 700 -16.18 26.49 20.27
C HIS A 700 -15.61 27.48 21.29
N ARG A 701 -16.10 28.72 21.28
CA ARG A 701 -15.53 29.83 22.08
C ARG A 701 -15.35 29.55 23.58
N HIS A 702 -16.12 28.62 24.15
CA HIS A 702 -16.08 28.27 25.57
C HIS A 702 -14.90 27.36 25.96
N VAL A 703 -14.20 26.75 25.00
CA VAL A 703 -12.99 25.94 25.26
C VAL A 703 -11.71 26.78 25.27
N LEU A 704 -11.84 28.09 25.02
CA LEU A 704 -10.74 29.03 24.87
C LEU A 704 -10.86 30.20 25.86
N ASP A 705 -9.72 30.83 26.16
CA ASP A 705 -9.74 32.13 26.83
C ASP A 705 -10.44 33.19 25.95
N SER A 706 -11.17 34.09 26.60
CA SER A 706 -11.97 35.14 25.96
C SER A 706 -11.15 36.03 25.01
N ARG A 707 -9.90 36.34 25.36
CA ARG A 707 -9.01 37.16 24.53
C ARG A 707 -8.61 36.39 23.28
N LEU A 708 -8.25 35.11 23.41
CA LEU A 708 -7.88 34.26 22.28
C LEU A 708 -9.07 34.00 21.35
N ALA A 709 -10.23 33.68 21.92
CA ALA A 709 -11.46 33.44 21.18
C ALA A 709 -11.93 34.67 20.38
N SER A 710 -11.63 35.89 20.83
CA SER A 710 -11.96 37.12 20.11
C SER A 710 -11.13 37.35 18.83
N ARG A 711 -9.98 36.67 18.73
CA ARG A 711 -8.99 36.86 17.66
C ARG A 711 -9.00 35.75 16.62
N LEU A 712 -9.66 34.64 16.93
CA LEU A 712 -9.83 33.52 16.04
C LEU A 712 -11.09 33.71 15.17
N PRO A 713 -11.10 33.20 13.92
CA PRO A 713 -12.29 33.22 13.08
C PRO A 713 -13.48 32.55 13.79
N SER A 714 -14.65 33.21 13.82
CA SER A 714 -15.83 32.64 14.47
C SER A 714 -16.34 31.39 13.75
N SER A 715 -16.22 31.37 12.43
CA SER A 715 -16.47 30.24 11.56
C SER A 715 -15.76 30.45 10.22
N TYR A 716 -15.44 29.37 9.51
CA TYR A 716 -14.87 29.42 8.16
C TYR A 716 -15.06 28.07 7.44
N SER A 717 -15.03 28.13 6.10
CA SER A 717 -15.07 26.93 5.26
C SER A 717 -13.68 26.34 5.11
N GLN A 718 -13.53 25.04 5.38
CA GLN A 718 -12.30 24.31 5.12
C GLN A 718 -12.58 22.94 4.50
N ARG A 719 -11.64 22.45 3.70
CA ARG A 719 -11.61 21.02 3.40
C ARG A 719 -10.77 20.33 4.46
N ALA A 720 -11.42 19.51 5.28
CA ALA A 720 -10.78 18.91 6.43
C ALA A 720 -10.88 17.39 6.44
N LEU A 721 -9.82 16.75 6.92
CA LEU A 721 -9.91 15.44 7.56
C LEU A 721 -10.27 15.64 9.04
N PHE A 722 -11.42 15.12 9.45
CA PHE A 722 -11.88 15.25 10.83
C PHE A 722 -11.22 14.22 11.75
N ALA A 723 -11.16 14.52 13.06
CA ALA A 723 -10.75 13.61 14.11
C ALA A 723 -11.96 13.22 14.97
N LYS A 724 -12.18 11.92 15.17
CA LYS A 724 -13.22 11.36 16.07
C LYS A 724 -12.67 11.20 17.47
N ASN A 725 -13.59 11.02 18.44
CA ASN A 725 -13.28 10.75 19.85
C ASN A 725 -12.41 11.85 20.50
N VAL A 726 -12.48 13.07 19.97
CA VAL A 726 -11.84 14.24 20.56
C VAL A 726 -12.67 14.70 21.74
N ALA A 727 -12.03 14.85 22.91
CA ALA A 727 -12.71 15.36 24.10
C ALA A 727 -13.29 16.76 23.81
N PRO A 728 -14.51 17.10 24.27
CA PRO A 728 -15.12 18.40 23.99
C PRO A 728 -14.27 19.60 24.41
N SER A 729 -13.47 19.47 25.47
CA SER A 729 -12.55 20.50 25.93
C SER A 729 -11.34 20.73 25.00
N ALA A 730 -11.06 19.79 24.09
CA ALA A 730 -9.97 19.87 23.12
C ALA A 730 -10.47 20.24 21.72
N ALA A 731 -11.76 20.11 21.42
CA ALA A 731 -12.32 20.39 20.09
C ALA A 731 -12.51 21.90 19.87
N TRP A 732 -11.60 22.54 19.13
CA TRP A 732 -11.68 23.98 18.84
C TRP A 732 -12.69 24.31 17.75
N TYR A 733 -12.68 23.55 16.66
CA TYR A 733 -13.60 23.72 15.54
C TYR A 733 -14.29 22.41 15.17
N THR A 734 -15.61 22.44 15.06
CA THR A 734 -16.45 21.33 14.56
C THR A 734 -17.45 21.85 13.55
N VAL A 735 -18.15 20.96 12.85
CA VAL A 735 -19.28 21.33 11.98
C VAL A 735 -20.46 21.79 12.85
N ASP A 736 -21.20 22.79 12.39
CA ASP A 736 -22.42 23.23 13.07
C ASP A 736 -23.45 22.08 13.11
N GLY A 737 -23.93 21.76 14.32
CA GLY A 737 -24.88 20.67 14.54
C GLY A 737 -24.26 19.26 14.68
N ASN A 738 -23.02 19.04 14.24
CA ASN A 738 -22.31 17.77 14.44
C ASN A 738 -21.03 17.97 15.27
N ARG A 739 -21.12 17.61 16.56
CA ARG A 739 -20.02 17.75 17.53
C ARG A 739 -19.25 16.45 17.79
N SER A 740 -19.53 15.37 17.05
CA SER A 740 -18.85 14.09 17.26
C SER A 740 -17.44 14.04 16.67
N GLU A 741 -17.12 14.97 15.77
CA GLU A 741 -15.82 15.05 15.09
C GLU A 741 -15.30 16.49 15.07
N ALA A 742 -13.99 16.65 15.22
CA ALA A 742 -13.32 17.93 15.24
C ALA A 742 -12.45 18.10 14.00
N ALA A 743 -12.61 19.24 13.31
CA ALA A 743 -11.70 19.64 12.24
C ALA A 743 -10.40 20.23 12.80
N VAL A 744 -10.48 20.83 13.99
CA VAL A 744 -9.34 21.38 14.72
C VAL A 744 -9.43 20.95 16.17
N ALA A 745 -8.36 20.37 16.69
CA ALA A 745 -8.26 19.94 18.07
C ALA A 745 -6.96 20.43 18.72
N PHE A 746 -7.01 20.77 20.02
CA PHE A 746 -5.86 21.16 20.82
C PHE A 746 -5.97 20.49 22.19
N ALA A 747 -5.18 19.43 22.41
CA ALA A 747 -5.20 18.65 23.63
C ALA A 747 -3.95 18.84 24.46
N LYS A 748 -4.11 18.84 25.79
CA LYS A 748 -2.99 18.78 26.72
C LYS A 748 -2.44 17.35 26.79
N VAL A 749 -1.13 17.19 26.65
CA VAL A 749 -0.43 15.90 26.74
C VAL A 749 0.79 16.09 27.64
N GLY A 750 0.77 15.48 28.82
CA GLY A 750 1.81 15.75 29.84
C GLY A 750 1.83 17.24 30.23
N ALA A 751 3.01 17.86 30.14
CA ALA A 751 3.20 19.29 30.34
C ALA A 751 2.95 20.13 29.07
N GLY A 752 2.99 19.53 27.88
CA GLY A 752 2.84 20.22 26.61
C GLY A 752 1.45 20.12 25.99
N HIS A 753 1.36 20.53 24.73
CA HIS A 753 0.10 20.58 23.97
C HIS A 753 0.26 20.03 22.56
N LEU A 754 -0.71 19.20 22.14
CA LEU A 754 -0.81 18.67 20.79
C LEU A 754 -1.95 19.38 20.05
N GLY A 755 -1.60 20.09 18.99
CA GLY A 755 -2.52 20.64 18.01
C GLY A 755 -2.69 19.72 16.81
N TYR A 756 -3.91 19.57 16.34
CA TYR A 756 -4.26 18.91 15.09
C TYR A 756 -5.16 19.82 14.27
N ILE A 757 -4.80 20.00 13.00
CA ILE A 757 -5.58 20.75 12.03
C ILE A 757 -5.82 19.86 10.83
N GLY A 758 -7.10 19.62 10.53
CA GLY A 758 -7.54 18.76 9.45
C GLY A 758 -7.44 19.38 8.06
N ASP A 759 -7.21 20.69 7.95
CA ASP A 759 -7.09 21.44 6.70
C ASP A 759 -6.08 20.79 5.74
N VAL A 760 -6.51 20.51 4.51
CA VAL A 760 -5.67 19.95 3.45
C VAL A 760 -5.31 20.94 2.32
N ASN A 761 -5.90 22.15 2.29
CA ASN A 761 -5.67 23.15 1.24
C ASN A 761 -4.88 24.39 1.68
N GLY A 762 -4.61 24.56 2.98
CA GLY A 762 -3.93 25.74 3.51
C GLY A 762 -4.83 26.98 3.46
N GLU A 763 -6.04 26.87 3.98
CA GLU A 763 -6.96 28.00 4.06
C GLU A 763 -6.42 29.09 4.99
N GLU A 764 -6.53 30.36 4.57
CA GLU A 764 -5.93 31.49 5.29
C GLU A 764 -6.45 31.64 6.75
N SER A 765 -7.68 31.20 6.98
CA SER A 765 -8.28 31.15 8.31
C SER A 765 -7.60 30.12 9.21
N SER A 766 -7.22 28.96 8.65
CA SER A 766 -6.47 27.92 9.35
C SER A 766 -5.06 28.40 9.73
N ASP A 767 -4.43 29.27 8.92
CA ASP A 767 -3.12 29.86 9.30
C ASP A 767 -3.20 30.58 10.65
N THR A 768 -4.30 31.32 10.87
CA THR A 768 -4.54 32.07 12.10
C THR A 768 -4.69 31.12 13.29
N VAL A 769 -5.31 29.96 13.06
CA VAL A 769 -5.45 28.90 14.06
C VAL A 769 -4.10 28.25 14.39
N VAL A 770 -3.25 27.97 13.39
CA VAL A 770 -1.88 27.46 13.63
C VAL A 770 -1.08 28.45 14.46
N LEU A 771 -1.09 29.75 14.09
CA LEU A 771 -0.39 30.79 14.83
C LEU A 771 -0.87 30.88 16.28
N ALA A 772 -2.17 30.71 16.52
CA ALA A 772 -2.75 30.67 17.85
C ALA A 772 -2.23 29.47 18.67
N MET A 773 -2.23 28.26 18.09
CA MET A 773 -1.71 27.06 18.74
C MET A 773 -0.22 27.19 19.08
N CYS A 774 0.55 27.80 18.18
CA CYS A 774 1.97 28.09 18.38
C CYS A 774 2.23 29.23 19.39
N GLY A 775 1.21 29.94 19.88
CA GLY A 775 1.38 31.09 20.79
C GLY A 775 1.94 32.35 20.10
N LEU A 776 1.86 32.42 18.77
CA LEU A 776 2.43 33.49 17.94
C LEU A 776 1.38 34.51 17.47
N LEU A 777 0.14 34.34 17.91
CA LEU A 777 -0.94 35.29 17.66
C LEU A 777 -0.81 36.48 18.63
N GLY A 778 -0.07 37.51 18.20
CA GLY A 778 0.39 38.66 19.01
C GLY A 778 -0.63 39.72 19.34
#